data_AF-A0A812W8V5-F1
#
_entry.id   AF-A0A812W8V5-F1
#
_cell.length_a   1.000
_cell.length_b   1.000
_cell.length_c   1.000
_cell.angle_alpha   90.00
_cell.angle_beta   90.00
_cell.angle_gamma   90.00
#
_symmetry.space_group_name_H-M   'P 1'
#
loop_
_entity.id
_entity.type
_entity.pdbx_description
1 polymer ?
#
loop_
_entity_poly.entity_id
_entity_poly.type
_entity_poly.pdbx_seq_one_letter_code
_entity_poly.pdbx_strand_id
1 'polypeptide(L)'
;MDRSEIMVASHRQHQSEKYPRYHKVLASASLAKYDAGMTVMGPLARKEAGNQYCKEGKWHEAAVEYTKGLDECDENSPPDQRGLLLANRSQCWLKLSNFQKGLDDANACLELLPEHVKALFRRATALEKLGRDTEALSDFARVARVDPGNRMAAEAAKRLRVAVAQRSGQALEQSLPSRLAAALRTPSAQEEVQQDACEKVRAAALRGESSSLLSQGVLEALLDVALAEQTSPELRTACLRSLCIIASGKEREDFEMEDSQQRGQGNEVVLTPAAKEARSRLSSALRAEAHSKLRHLGQRCRGNKGALCQLCLLMSYSQEPEDEAALQLLAEAVDDDETTVCKAALASLNAIFDSRRRQGTLGKAVVFSQSLRCCLEAALQVTDHEELVHGLLAEVFTLLADNNDRPAELQVDVPGIGIQLLEPFLQSQDGLLRRNALAGLACLLATRAKDAALILQMSAVPLSTVLNALARPMPGPEGRESQGHAAECLLLAASDARTRQRWIDGGGIDVILNALSNTDRGIRRELVDAKLVAVLAIMAAHSKDVRDEIFDRVDFMMELRFAVDVAGERARAAETKEQQRQARRLCAGLYESFAVLAMHGEFKEQLSVSKKTLGALQTLAKEEDLGEDPAISFYFASLIYNFCRSRDDKVRMKTGNPMIDELSGEDFKALEDFYQRMPAEARPMRAGEVDAGPPRLATRFRSWCVDRGDATGAAPIVAKLCRCAAGSLQTKVLVADCLRLLCADQSDRKIVAASGGIRTLLALSNMQQDVREALCNMTMAEEVAERFALGRAENELNIFGAFCTSELELQQSAATGALAILAGHDEVAVRIAECQQCLQGLLHAVLDSDLPAVEIRAVSAVVSIRRAEGISAETRRAIFSVLQERLSRGGFESLDAQELAEEEIREGS
;
A
#
# COMPACT_ATOMS: atom_id res chain seq x y z
N MET A 1 24.81 -48.94 -38.41
CA MET A 1 23.90 -49.05 -37.25
C MET A 1 24.78 -49.40 -36.06
N ASP A 2 25.00 -48.41 -35.21
CA ASP A 2 26.07 -48.41 -34.22
C ASP A 2 25.56 -48.94 -32.87
N ARG A 3 26.41 -49.62 -32.10
CA ARG A 3 26.03 -50.31 -30.84
C ARG A 3 25.47 -49.36 -29.76
N SER A 4 25.65 -48.05 -29.93
CA SER A 4 25.09 -47.00 -29.08
C SER A 4 23.56 -46.86 -29.21
N GLU A 5 22.98 -47.13 -30.38
CA GLU A 5 21.52 -47.00 -30.59
C GLU A 5 20.73 -48.12 -29.93
N ILE A 6 21.31 -49.32 -29.81
CA ILE A 6 20.66 -50.49 -29.21
C ILE A 6 20.61 -50.39 -27.66
N MET A 7 21.61 -49.77 -27.03
CA MET A 7 21.58 -49.51 -25.58
C MET A 7 20.55 -48.44 -25.21
N VAL A 8 20.38 -47.41 -26.04
CA VAL A 8 19.38 -46.36 -25.80
C VAL A 8 17.95 -46.87 -26.01
N ALA A 9 17.73 -47.78 -26.97
CA ALA A 9 16.43 -48.42 -27.19
C ALA A 9 16.01 -49.33 -26.03
N SER A 10 16.95 -50.11 -25.46
CA SER A 10 16.66 -50.98 -24.31
C SER A 10 16.40 -50.19 -23.01
N HIS A 11 17.08 -49.06 -22.81
CA HIS A 11 16.81 -48.16 -21.68
C HIS A 11 15.47 -47.43 -21.80
N ARG A 12 15.01 -47.11 -23.03
CA ARG A 12 13.68 -46.54 -23.28
C ARG A 12 12.55 -47.54 -23.04
N GLN A 13 12.76 -48.82 -23.35
CA GLN A 13 11.77 -49.87 -23.10
C GLN A 13 11.54 -50.11 -21.60
N HIS A 14 12.61 -50.16 -20.79
CA HIS A 14 12.49 -50.39 -19.35
C HIS A 14 11.92 -49.21 -18.56
N GLN A 15 12.06 -47.97 -19.05
CA GLN A 15 11.37 -46.81 -18.47
C GLN A 15 9.89 -46.73 -18.87
N SER A 16 9.50 -47.32 -20.00
CA SER A 16 8.10 -47.31 -20.49
C SER A 16 7.14 -48.15 -19.64
N GLU A 17 7.65 -49.16 -18.93
CA GLU A 17 6.83 -50.07 -18.10
C GLU A 17 6.48 -49.47 -16.73
N LYS A 18 7.19 -48.44 -16.27
CA LYS A 18 7.02 -47.91 -14.90
C LYS A 18 5.99 -46.78 -14.77
N TYR A 19 5.62 -46.08 -15.86
CA TYR A 19 4.68 -44.94 -15.83
C TYR A 19 3.83 -44.81 -17.12
N PRO A 20 2.80 -45.65 -17.32
CA PRO A 20 2.01 -45.70 -18.56
C PRO A 20 1.13 -44.46 -18.83
N ARG A 21 0.93 -43.57 -17.85
CA ARG A 21 0.16 -42.31 -18.03
C ARG A 21 0.95 -41.17 -18.69
N TYR A 22 2.29 -41.26 -18.74
CA TYR A 22 3.14 -40.14 -19.18
C TYR A 22 3.23 -39.96 -20.70
N HIS A 23 2.94 -40.98 -21.50
CA HIS A 23 3.12 -40.91 -22.96
C HIS A 23 1.83 -40.68 -23.76
N LYS A 24 0.65 -40.62 -23.13
CA LYS A 24 -0.60 -40.36 -23.85
C LYS A 24 -0.81 -38.89 -24.25
N VAL A 25 -0.01 -37.98 -23.69
CA VAL A 25 -0.04 -36.54 -24.00
C VAL A 25 1.00 -36.15 -25.06
N LEU A 26 2.04 -36.97 -25.27
CA LEU A 26 3.11 -36.69 -26.25
C LEU A 26 2.78 -37.11 -27.69
N ALA A 27 1.68 -37.84 -27.92
CA ALA A 27 1.27 -38.29 -29.25
C ALA A 27 0.24 -37.37 -29.94
N SER A 28 -0.30 -36.36 -29.26
CA SER A 28 -1.32 -35.45 -29.83
C SER A 28 -0.78 -34.08 -30.26
N ALA A 29 0.52 -33.82 -30.15
CA ALA A 29 1.11 -32.49 -30.38
C ALA A 29 1.85 -32.33 -31.72
N SER A 30 1.53 -33.14 -32.75
CA SER A 30 2.23 -33.10 -34.05
C SER A 30 1.38 -32.63 -35.24
N LEU A 31 0.24 -31.96 -35.03
CA LEU A 31 -0.57 -31.43 -36.14
C LEU A 31 -1.20 -30.07 -35.78
N ALA A 32 -0.40 -29.00 -35.85
CA ALA A 32 -0.87 -27.66 -36.19
C ALA A 32 0.34 -26.81 -36.63
N LYS A 33 0.53 -26.70 -37.95
CA LYS A 33 1.39 -25.69 -38.58
C LYS A 33 0.48 -24.64 -39.22
N TYR A 34 0.92 -23.37 -39.13
CA TYR A 34 0.37 -22.11 -39.65
C TYR A 34 -0.66 -21.39 -38.76
N ASP A 35 -0.21 -20.39 -37.97
CA ASP A 35 -0.17 -18.96 -38.34
C ASP A 35 0.74 -18.16 -37.36
N ALA A 36 1.38 -17.09 -37.86
CA ALA A 36 2.36 -16.22 -37.18
C ALA A 36 1.68 -15.23 -36.20
N GLY A 37 2.25 -14.73 -35.10
CA GLY A 37 3.56 -14.90 -34.47
C GLY A 37 3.55 -14.16 -33.11
N MET A 38 3.36 -14.92 -32.02
CA MET A 38 3.74 -14.61 -30.64
C MET A 38 3.64 -15.94 -29.90
N THR A 39 4.74 -16.70 -29.86
CA THR A 39 4.71 -18.03 -29.23
C THR A 39 4.83 -17.83 -27.72
N VAL A 40 3.70 -17.80 -27.02
CA VAL A 40 3.67 -17.97 -25.56
C VAL A 40 4.35 -19.30 -25.26
N MET A 41 5.57 -19.25 -24.73
CA MET A 41 6.33 -20.43 -24.34
C MET A 41 5.59 -21.09 -23.20
N GLY A 42 4.96 -22.25 -23.44
CA GLY A 42 4.26 -22.95 -22.37
C GLY A 42 5.20 -23.41 -21.24
N PRO A 43 4.67 -23.78 -20.06
CA PRO A 43 5.51 -24.05 -18.88
C PRO A 43 6.51 -25.21 -19.05
N LEU A 44 6.32 -26.07 -20.05
CA LEU A 44 7.28 -27.10 -20.43
C LEU A 44 8.53 -26.52 -21.13
N ALA A 45 8.35 -25.51 -21.97
CA ALA A 45 9.45 -24.81 -22.64
C ALA A 45 10.25 -23.94 -21.67
N ARG A 46 9.58 -23.29 -20.70
CA ARG A 46 10.23 -22.59 -19.57
C ARG A 46 11.09 -23.51 -18.72
N LYS A 47 10.60 -24.72 -18.44
CA LYS A 47 11.38 -25.77 -17.75
C LYS A 47 12.65 -26.13 -18.53
N GLU A 48 12.58 -26.23 -19.85
CA GLU A 48 13.73 -26.56 -20.69
C GLU A 48 14.76 -25.43 -20.74
N ALA A 49 14.30 -24.17 -20.85
CA ALA A 49 15.15 -22.99 -20.74
C ALA A 49 15.86 -22.91 -19.37
N GLY A 50 15.14 -23.09 -18.27
CA GLY A 50 15.73 -23.15 -16.93
C GLY A 50 16.74 -24.29 -16.77
N ASN A 51 16.47 -25.46 -17.38
CA ASN A 51 17.41 -26.58 -17.38
C ASN A 51 18.70 -26.26 -18.15
N GLN A 52 18.61 -25.48 -19.23
CA GLN A 52 19.76 -25.04 -19.99
C GLN A 52 20.64 -24.09 -19.17
N TYR A 53 20.05 -23.10 -18.50
CA TYR A 53 20.79 -22.23 -17.57
C TYR A 53 21.42 -22.99 -16.40
N CYS A 54 20.75 -24.03 -15.88
CA CYS A 54 21.33 -24.93 -14.89
C CYS A 54 22.59 -25.67 -15.40
N LYS A 55 22.61 -26.09 -16.67
CA LYS A 55 23.80 -26.73 -17.28
C LYS A 55 24.95 -25.74 -17.45
N GLU A 56 24.64 -24.48 -17.71
CA GLU A 56 25.60 -23.38 -17.81
C GLU A 56 26.09 -22.86 -16.45
N GLY A 57 25.55 -23.36 -15.33
CA GLY A 57 25.91 -22.91 -13.99
C GLY A 57 25.30 -21.55 -13.59
N LYS A 58 24.38 -21.02 -14.40
CA LYS A 58 23.64 -19.77 -14.18
C LYS A 58 22.41 -20.02 -13.32
N TRP A 59 22.64 -20.16 -12.01
CA TRP A 59 21.61 -20.61 -11.07
C TRP A 59 20.50 -19.57 -10.83
N HIS A 60 20.82 -18.28 -10.90
CA HIS A 60 19.85 -17.21 -10.67
C HIS A 60 18.87 -17.11 -11.84
N GLU A 61 19.40 -17.10 -13.06
CA GLU A 61 18.65 -17.06 -14.32
C GLU A 61 17.80 -18.32 -14.49
N ALA A 62 18.34 -19.49 -14.12
CA ALA A 62 17.54 -20.71 -14.06
C ALA A 62 16.36 -20.61 -13.09
N ALA A 63 16.56 -20.02 -11.90
CA ALA A 63 15.48 -19.83 -10.93
C ALA A 63 14.39 -18.87 -11.43
N VAL A 64 14.78 -17.83 -12.17
CA VAL A 64 13.85 -16.88 -12.82
C VAL A 64 13.01 -17.60 -13.87
N GLU A 65 13.60 -18.39 -14.77
CA GLU A 65 12.83 -19.12 -15.79
C GLU A 65 11.91 -20.18 -15.20
N TYR A 66 12.31 -20.88 -14.13
CA TYR A 66 11.39 -21.77 -13.43
C TYR A 66 10.25 -21.02 -12.72
N THR A 67 10.49 -19.78 -12.27
CA THR A 67 9.44 -18.95 -11.64
C THR A 67 8.41 -18.51 -12.67
N LYS A 68 8.85 -18.03 -13.85
CA LYS A 68 7.96 -17.72 -14.97
C LYS A 68 7.11 -18.92 -15.36
N GLY A 69 7.72 -20.11 -15.45
CA GLY A 69 6.98 -21.34 -15.72
C GLY A 69 5.98 -21.73 -14.61
N LEU A 70 6.20 -21.33 -13.36
CA LEU A 70 5.25 -21.56 -12.28
C LEU A 70 4.09 -20.56 -12.30
N ASP A 71 4.35 -19.31 -12.70
CA ASP A 71 3.34 -18.27 -12.86
C ASP A 71 2.39 -18.58 -14.03
N GLU A 72 2.87 -19.29 -15.05
CA GLU A 72 2.08 -19.81 -16.17
C GLU A 72 1.28 -21.08 -15.83
N CYS A 73 1.43 -21.67 -14.63
CA CYS A 73 0.64 -22.83 -14.20
C CYS A 73 -0.66 -22.41 -13.50
N ASP A 74 -1.80 -22.73 -14.10
CA ASP A 74 -3.16 -22.57 -13.54
C ASP A 74 -3.67 -23.84 -12.83
N GLU A 75 -4.90 -23.81 -12.30
CA GLU A 75 -5.54 -24.96 -11.62
C GLU A 75 -5.75 -26.17 -12.55
N ASN A 76 -5.75 -25.97 -13.87
CA ASN A 76 -5.90 -27.03 -14.88
C ASN A 76 -4.56 -27.67 -15.28
N SER A 77 -3.43 -27.07 -14.87
CA SER A 77 -2.10 -27.56 -15.20
C SER A 77 -1.80 -28.88 -14.47
N PRO A 78 -1.19 -29.89 -15.13
CA PRO A 78 -0.88 -31.16 -14.49
C PRO A 78 0.00 -30.95 -13.24
N PRO A 79 -0.34 -31.57 -12.09
CA PRO A 79 0.40 -31.38 -10.83
C PRO A 79 1.88 -31.78 -10.98
N ASP A 80 2.18 -32.74 -11.85
CA ASP A 80 3.53 -33.15 -12.18
C ASP A 80 4.37 -32.03 -12.82
N GLN A 81 3.76 -31.18 -13.65
CA GLN A 81 4.47 -30.09 -14.35
C GLN A 81 4.90 -29.01 -13.37
N ARG A 82 3.98 -28.59 -12.50
CA ARG A 82 4.25 -27.65 -11.40
C ARG A 82 5.26 -28.25 -10.41
N GLY A 83 5.09 -29.52 -10.05
CA GLY A 83 5.99 -30.25 -9.17
C GLY A 83 7.44 -30.32 -9.69
N LEU A 84 7.63 -30.57 -10.99
CA LEU A 84 8.97 -30.62 -11.60
C LEU A 84 9.67 -29.25 -11.65
N LEU A 85 8.92 -28.17 -11.91
CA LEU A 85 9.44 -26.80 -11.88
C LEU A 85 9.89 -26.41 -10.47
N LEU A 86 9.06 -26.68 -9.45
CA LEU A 86 9.41 -26.47 -8.03
C LEU A 86 10.65 -27.28 -7.63
N ALA A 87 10.71 -28.55 -8.03
CA ALA A 87 11.88 -29.38 -7.78
C ALA A 87 13.13 -28.71 -8.36
N ASN A 88 13.11 -28.26 -9.62
CA ASN A 88 14.29 -27.68 -10.26
C ASN A 88 14.66 -26.30 -9.73
N ARG A 89 13.67 -25.48 -9.34
CA ARG A 89 13.92 -24.19 -8.69
C ARG A 89 14.54 -24.36 -7.30
N SER A 90 14.11 -25.36 -6.52
CA SER A 90 14.77 -25.68 -5.23
C SER A 90 16.27 -25.99 -5.39
N GLN A 91 16.68 -26.63 -6.49
CA GLN A 91 18.09 -26.88 -6.77
C GLN A 91 18.88 -25.58 -6.96
N CYS A 92 18.28 -24.61 -7.64
CA CYS A 92 18.88 -23.32 -7.90
C CYS A 92 19.07 -22.56 -6.59
N TRP A 93 18.05 -22.53 -5.73
CA TRP A 93 18.15 -21.91 -4.40
C TRP A 93 19.21 -22.56 -3.51
N LEU A 94 19.34 -23.89 -3.54
CA LEU A 94 20.41 -24.59 -2.83
C LEU A 94 21.81 -24.21 -3.35
N LYS A 95 21.96 -23.97 -4.66
CA LYS A 95 23.23 -23.54 -5.26
C LYS A 95 23.55 -22.07 -4.96
N LEU A 96 22.52 -21.25 -4.76
CA LEU A 96 22.62 -19.85 -4.35
C LEU A 96 22.72 -19.68 -2.82
N SER A 97 22.88 -20.76 -2.05
CA SER A 97 22.90 -20.76 -0.58
C SER A 97 21.64 -20.19 0.09
N ASN A 98 20.52 -20.09 -0.63
CA ASN A 98 19.24 -19.66 -0.08
C ASN A 98 18.45 -20.89 0.39
N PHE A 99 18.87 -21.47 1.51
CA PHE A 99 18.40 -22.78 1.96
C PHE A 99 16.92 -22.79 2.36
N GLN A 100 16.39 -21.68 2.88
CA GLN A 100 14.96 -21.59 3.26
C GLN A 100 14.05 -21.62 2.03
N LYS A 101 14.33 -20.79 1.00
CA LYS A 101 13.56 -20.84 -0.27
C LYS A 101 13.67 -22.21 -0.95
N GLY A 102 14.85 -22.84 -0.89
CA GLY A 102 15.04 -24.20 -1.39
C GLY A 102 14.22 -25.25 -0.63
N LEU A 103 14.08 -25.10 0.69
CA LEU A 103 13.24 -25.95 1.53
C LEU A 103 11.74 -25.78 1.19
N ASP A 104 11.28 -24.54 1.04
CA ASP A 104 9.88 -24.22 0.74
C ASP A 104 9.46 -24.79 -0.62
N ASP A 105 10.28 -24.59 -1.67
CA ASP A 105 10.06 -25.15 -3.00
C ASP A 105 10.09 -26.69 -2.99
N ALA A 106 10.98 -27.30 -2.22
CA ALA A 106 11.05 -28.76 -2.10
C ALA A 106 9.85 -29.33 -1.34
N ASN A 107 9.30 -28.62 -0.35
CA ASN A 107 8.07 -29.00 0.35
C ASN A 107 6.86 -28.92 -0.59
N ALA A 108 6.68 -27.79 -1.28
CA ALA A 108 5.60 -27.62 -2.25
C ALA A 108 5.66 -28.68 -3.37
N CYS A 109 6.86 -29.05 -3.81
CA CYS A 109 7.04 -30.16 -4.75
C CYS A 109 6.55 -31.49 -4.17
N LEU A 110 6.84 -31.79 -2.91
CA LEU A 110 6.49 -33.06 -2.26
C LEU A 110 5.02 -33.14 -1.84
N GLU A 111 4.32 -32.02 -1.69
CA GLU A 111 2.86 -32.00 -1.57
C GLU A 111 2.19 -32.49 -2.86
N LEU A 112 2.74 -32.10 -4.01
CA LEU A 112 2.26 -32.52 -5.33
C LEU A 112 2.76 -33.92 -5.71
N LEU A 113 4.04 -34.21 -5.42
CA LEU A 113 4.75 -35.43 -5.79
C LEU A 113 5.44 -36.07 -4.58
N PRO A 114 4.69 -36.77 -3.70
CA PRO A 114 5.19 -37.24 -2.40
C PRO A 114 6.41 -38.17 -2.45
N GLU A 115 6.64 -38.86 -3.56
CA GLU A 115 7.74 -39.81 -3.75
C GLU A 115 8.84 -39.30 -4.70
N HIS A 116 8.85 -38.02 -5.03
CA HIS A 116 9.84 -37.46 -5.93
C HIS A 116 11.24 -37.42 -5.30
N VAL A 117 12.06 -38.41 -5.65
CA VAL A 117 13.38 -38.70 -5.04
C VAL A 117 14.31 -37.49 -5.02
N LYS A 118 14.37 -36.72 -6.12
CA LYS A 118 15.23 -35.53 -6.20
C LYS A 118 14.77 -34.40 -5.28
N ALA A 119 13.45 -34.25 -5.08
CA ALA A 119 12.91 -33.24 -4.18
C ALA A 119 13.15 -33.63 -2.72
N LEU A 120 12.98 -34.91 -2.36
CA LEU A 120 13.37 -35.43 -1.05
C LEU A 120 14.85 -35.20 -0.74
N PHE A 121 15.72 -35.45 -1.71
CA PHE A 121 17.16 -35.22 -1.55
C PHE A 121 17.49 -33.73 -1.37
N ARG A 122 16.85 -32.86 -2.16
CA ARG A 122 17.02 -31.39 -2.08
C ARG A 122 16.50 -30.84 -0.75
N ARG A 123 15.35 -31.33 -0.27
CA ARG A 123 14.80 -31.00 1.04
C ARG A 123 15.73 -31.42 2.17
N ALA A 124 16.24 -32.66 2.14
CA ALA A 124 17.19 -33.16 3.12
C ALA A 124 18.47 -32.30 3.18
N THR A 125 18.97 -31.90 2.02
CA THR A 125 20.14 -31.02 1.90
C THR A 125 19.86 -29.61 2.45
N ALA A 126 18.68 -29.04 2.17
CA ALA A 126 18.26 -27.75 2.71
C ALA A 126 18.17 -27.78 4.24
N LEU A 127 17.49 -28.81 4.78
CA LEU A 127 17.33 -29.03 6.21
C LEU A 127 18.67 -29.18 6.92
N GLU A 128 19.58 -29.95 6.34
CA GLU A 128 20.94 -30.10 6.87
C GLU A 128 21.69 -28.76 6.91
N LYS A 129 21.60 -27.94 5.86
CA LYS A 129 22.23 -26.61 5.82
C LYS A 129 21.60 -25.60 6.78
N LEU A 130 20.34 -25.82 7.16
CA LEU A 130 19.61 -25.06 8.18
C LEU A 130 19.81 -25.63 9.60
N GLY A 131 20.62 -26.67 9.78
CA GLY A 131 20.90 -27.29 11.08
C GLY A 131 19.79 -28.21 11.62
N ARG A 132 18.79 -28.55 10.80
CA ARG A 132 17.66 -29.44 11.14
C ARG A 132 18.02 -30.91 10.85
N ASP A 133 19.06 -31.38 11.53
CA ASP A 133 19.75 -32.65 11.23
C ASP A 133 18.87 -33.91 11.41
N THR A 134 17.90 -33.88 12.32
CA THR A 134 16.96 -35.00 12.57
C THR A 134 16.00 -35.21 11.40
N GLU A 135 15.46 -34.13 10.86
CA GLU A 135 14.55 -34.14 9.71
C GLU A 135 15.32 -34.44 8.43
N ALA A 136 16.50 -33.84 8.27
CA ALA A 136 17.42 -34.16 7.18
C ALA A 136 17.77 -35.66 7.15
N LEU A 137 18.03 -36.26 8.32
CA LEU A 137 18.29 -37.69 8.44
C LEU A 137 17.09 -38.53 7.98
N SER A 138 15.87 -38.17 8.38
CA SER A 138 14.66 -38.88 7.98
C SER A 138 14.51 -38.90 6.45
N ASP A 139 14.71 -37.76 5.81
CA ASP A 139 14.58 -37.63 4.36
C ASP A 139 15.71 -38.31 3.60
N PHE A 140 16.98 -38.19 4.03
CA PHE A 140 18.07 -38.95 3.41
C PHE A 140 17.89 -40.46 3.57
N ALA A 141 17.37 -40.92 4.73
CA ALA A 141 17.04 -42.33 4.93
C ALA A 141 15.85 -42.78 4.06
N ARG A 142 14.90 -41.89 3.77
CA ARG A 142 13.82 -42.17 2.82
C ARG A 142 14.33 -42.24 1.39
N VAL A 143 15.20 -41.32 0.96
CA VAL A 143 15.86 -41.38 -0.35
C VAL A 143 16.66 -42.67 -0.50
N ALA A 144 17.45 -43.06 0.50
CA ALA A 144 18.23 -44.30 0.46
C ALA A 144 17.37 -45.59 0.42
N ARG A 145 16.11 -45.52 0.86
CA ARG A 145 15.14 -46.63 0.72
C ARG A 145 14.52 -46.68 -0.67
N VAL A 146 14.16 -45.53 -1.23
CA VAL A 146 13.47 -45.43 -2.53
C VAL A 146 14.45 -45.57 -3.71
N ASP A 147 15.68 -45.05 -3.55
CA ASP A 147 16.80 -45.20 -4.48
C ASP A 147 18.06 -45.70 -3.75
N PRO A 148 18.18 -47.02 -3.55
CA PRO A 148 19.34 -47.64 -2.91
C PRO A 148 20.68 -47.39 -3.64
N GLY A 149 20.64 -46.92 -4.90
CA GLY A 149 21.82 -46.56 -5.68
C GLY A 149 22.40 -45.19 -5.34
N ASN A 150 21.67 -44.34 -4.61
CA ASN A 150 22.09 -43.00 -4.24
C ASN A 150 23.07 -43.02 -3.05
N ARG A 151 24.35 -43.25 -3.36
CA ARG A 151 25.45 -43.29 -2.36
C ARG A 151 25.54 -42.01 -1.53
N MET A 152 25.32 -40.85 -2.13
CA MET A 152 25.37 -39.55 -1.43
C MET A 152 24.31 -39.48 -0.32
N ALA A 153 23.09 -39.95 -0.58
CA ALA A 153 22.02 -39.97 0.43
C ALA A 153 22.33 -40.97 1.56
N ALA A 154 22.87 -42.15 1.22
CA ALA A 154 23.23 -43.15 2.22
C ALA A 154 24.38 -42.69 3.12
N GLU A 155 25.39 -42.04 2.56
CA GLU A 155 26.52 -41.46 3.29
C GLU A 155 26.08 -40.29 4.17
N ALA A 156 25.25 -39.37 3.65
CA ALA A 156 24.66 -38.28 4.42
C ALA A 156 23.82 -38.79 5.59
N ALA A 157 22.96 -39.80 5.36
CA ALA A 157 22.19 -40.44 6.43
C ALA A 157 23.09 -41.12 7.47
N LYS A 158 24.19 -41.77 7.08
CA LYS A 158 25.13 -42.39 8.03
C LYS A 158 25.84 -41.34 8.87
N ARG A 159 26.31 -40.24 8.27
CA ARG A 159 26.97 -39.13 8.95
C ARG A 159 26.03 -38.43 9.93
N LEU A 160 24.81 -38.12 9.48
CA LEU A 160 23.79 -37.49 10.32
C LEU A 160 23.31 -38.40 11.44
N ARG A 161 23.24 -39.74 11.24
CA ARG A 161 22.96 -40.69 12.34
C ARG A 161 23.97 -40.57 13.48
N VAL A 162 25.25 -40.48 13.15
CA VAL A 162 26.31 -40.34 14.16
C VAL A 162 26.24 -38.97 14.84
N ALA A 163 26.04 -37.90 14.07
CA ALA A 163 25.93 -36.53 14.62
C ALA A 163 24.69 -36.35 15.51
N VAL A 164 23.54 -36.88 15.09
CA VAL A 164 22.30 -36.88 15.88
C VAL A 164 22.48 -37.74 17.13
N ALA A 165 23.10 -38.93 17.04
CA ALA A 165 23.36 -39.77 18.22
C ALA A 165 24.34 -39.11 19.22
N GLN A 166 25.36 -38.41 18.75
CA GLN A 166 26.31 -37.67 19.60
C GLN A 166 25.65 -36.47 20.29
N ARG A 167 24.78 -35.72 19.58
CA ARG A 167 23.99 -34.63 20.18
C ARG A 167 22.90 -35.14 21.14
N SER A 168 22.24 -36.24 20.82
CA SER A 168 21.29 -36.91 21.71
C SER A 168 21.96 -37.49 22.96
N GLY A 169 23.22 -37.89 22.88
CA GLY A 169 24.04 -38.33 24.01
C GLY A 169 24.40 -37.21 25.00
N GLN A 170 24.50 -35.97 24.54
CA GLN A 170 24.65 -34.77 25.39
C GLN A 170 23.29 -34.19 25.86
N ALA A 171 22.17 -34.60 25.25
CA ALA A 171 20.81 -34.14 25.57
C ALA A 171 20.02 -35.09 26.50
N LEU A 172 20.67 -36.11 27.09
CA LEU A 172 20.05 -37.05 28.03
C LEU A 172 19.88 -36.49 29.46
N GLU A 173 20.37 -35.28 29.74
CA GLU A 173 19.82 -34.45 30.81
C GLU A 173 18.66 -33.61 30.27
N GLN A 174 17.44 -34.04 30.63
CA GLN A 174 16.12 -33.46 30.36
C GLN A 174 16.14 -32.03 29.75
N SER A 175 15.74 -31.92 28.48
CA SER A 175 15.62 -30.66 27.76
C SER A 175 14.93 -29.56 28.60
N LEU A 176 15.51 -28.36 28.66
CA LEU A 176 14.96 -27.22 29.43
C LEU A 176 13.42 -27.05 29.28
N PRO A 177 12.82 -27.17 28.06
CA PRO A 177 11.37 -27.06 27.88
C PRO A 177 10.53 -28.13 28.62
N SER A 178 11.02 -29.37 28.76
CA SER A 178 10.29 -30.42 29.49
C SER A 178 10.34 -30.20 31.00
N ARG A 179 11.45 -29.66 31.53
CA ARG A 179 11.54 -29.23 32.94
C ARG A 179 10.62 -28.04 33.23
N LEU A 180 10.53 -27.09 32.29
CA LEU A 180 9.63 -25.93 32.42
C LEU A 180 8.15 -26.36 32.39
N ALA A 181 7.78 -27.28 31.50
CA ALA A 181 6.42 -27.86 31.48
C ALA A 181 6.09 -28.59 32.80
N ALA A 182 7.03 -29.36 33.35
CA ALA A 182 6.85 -30.03 34.64
C ALA A 182 6.75 -29.04 35.81
N ALA A 183 7.58 -27.98 35.82
CA ALA A 183 7.57 -26.94 36.84
C ALA A 183 6.24 -26.17 36.85
N LEU A 184 5.65 -25.86 35.70
CA LEU A 184 4.35 -25.21 35.61
C LEU A 184 3.20 -26.08 36.15
N ARG A 185 3.31 -27.41 36.02
CA ARG A 185 2.31 -28.38 36.51
C ARG A 185 2.47 -28.74 37.99
N THR A 186 3.37 -28.09 38.71
CA THR A 186 3.50 -28.28 40.17
C THR A 186 2.28 -27.74 40.92
N PRO A 187 1.95 -28.25 42.12
CA PRO A 187 0.80 -27.79 42.89
C PRO A 187 0.90 -26.30 43.26
N SER A 188 -0.24 -25.61 43.38
CA SER A 188 -0.35 -24.16 43.66
C SER A 188 0.37 -23.68 44.93
N ALA A 189 0.77 -24.59 45.82
CA ALA A 189 1.55 -24.28 47.02
C ALA A 189 3.03 -23.89 46.74
N GLN A 190 3.53 -24.00 45.50
CA GLN A 190 4.89 -23.63 45.11
C GLN A 190 4.90 -22.51 44.06
N GLU A 191 4.26 -21.39 44.38
CA GLU A 191 4.06 -20.27 43.45
C GLU A 191 5.38 -19.68 42.91
N GLU A 192 6.43 -19.57 43.74
CA GLU A 192 7.74 -19.08 43.32
C GLU A 192 8.36 -19.93 42.19
N VAL A 193 8.13 -21.24 42.21
CA VAL A 193 8.62 -22.18 41.17
C VAL A 193 7.85 -21.98 39.87
N GLN A 194 6.54 -21.73 39.94
CA GLN A 194 5.71 -21.45 38.77
C GLN A 194 6.02 -20.07 38.17
N GLN A 195 6.32 -19.07 39.00
CA GLN A 195 6.75 -17.74 38.55
C GLN A 195 8.10 -17.79 37.84
N ASP A 196 9.12 -18.41 38.45
CA ASP A 196 10.44 -18.62 37.83
C ASP A 196 10.35 -19.41 36.51
N ALA A 197 9.47 -20.42 36.46
CA ALA A 197 9.20 -21.15 35.23
C ALA A 197 8.57 -20.24 34.15
N CYS A 198 7.60 -19.39 34.51
CA CYS A 198 6.99 -18.43 33.57
C CYS A 198 8.01 -17.45 32.99
N GLU A 199 8.93 -16.93 33.81
CA GLU A 199 9.99 -16.03 33.35
C GLU A 199 10.97 -16.73 32.40
N LYS A 200 11.36 -17.97 32.72
CA LYS A 200 12.25 -18.78 31.88
C LYS A 200 11.60 -19.16 30.55
N VAL A 201 10.31 -19.48 30.56
CA VAL A 201 9.51 -19.71 29.34
C VAL A 201 9.47 -18.43 28.49
N ARG A 202 9.25 -17.28 29.11
CA ARG A 202 9.25 -15.98 28.43
C ARG A 202 10.59 -15.69 27.76
N ALA A 203 11.70 -15.87 28.48
CA ALA A 203 13.04 -15.66 27.96
C ALA A 203 13.36 -16.61 26.80
N ALA A 204 12.93 -17.87 26.88
CA ALA A 204 13.08 -18.85 25.80
C ALA A 204 12.25 -18.47 24.56
N ALA A 205 11.00 -18.02 24.74
CA ALA A 205 10.17 -17.54 23.65
C ALA A 205 10.80 -16.33 22.93
N LEU A 206 11.33 -15.35 23.67
CA LEU A 206 12.02 -14.19 23.09
C LEU A 206 13.30 -14.56 22.30
N ARG A 207 13.95 -15.69 22.63
CA ARG A 207 15.10 -16.22 21.87
C ARG A 207 14.70 -17.00 20.60
N GLY A 208 13.41 -17.12 20.31
CA GLY A 208 12.89 -17.90 19.17
C GLY A 208 12.81 -19.40 19.43
N GLU A 209 12.70 -19.82 20.69
CA GLU A 209 12.59 -21.24 21.07
C GLU A 209 11.12 -21.71 21.17
N SER A 210 10.14 -20.93 20.66
CA SER A 210 8.70 -21.21 20.78
C SER A 210 8.30 -22.58 20.24
N SER A 211 8.86 -23.03 19.11
CA SER A 211 8.57 -24.37 18.55
C SER A 211 8.91 -25.50 19.53
N SER A 212 10.00 -25.33 20.30
CA SER A 212 10.42 -26.33 21.28
C SER A 212 9.50 -26.33 22.50
N LEU A 213 9.09 -25.15 22.97
CA LEU A 213 8.13 -25.00 24.06
C LEU A 213 6.76 -25.63 23.71
N LEU A 214 6.28 -25.39 22.48
CA LEU A 214 5.01 -25.97 21.98
C LEU A 214 5.06 -27.50 21.90
N SER A 215 6.19 -28.06 21.47
CA SER A 215 6.37 -29.52 21.37
C SER A 215 6.27 -30.25 22.72
N GLN A 216 6.53 -29.55 23.83
CA GLN A 216 6.50 -30.11 25.19
C GLN A 216 5.22 -29.77 25.99
N GLY A 217 4.23 -29.12 25.34
CA GLY A 217 2.95 -28.81 25.98
C GLY A 217 3.02 -27.71 27.04
N VAL A 218 3.96 -26.77 26.89
CA VAL A 218 4.13 -25.61 27.79
C VAL A 218 2.96 -24.63 27.66
N LEU A 219 2.39 -24.50 26.47
CA LEU A 219 1.27 -23.61 26.18
C LEU A 219 0.03 -24.01 26.98
N GLU A 220 -0.31 -25.29 26.96
CA GLU A 220 -1.44 -25.85 27.70
C GLU A 220 -1.19 -25.73 29.22
N ALA A 221 0.03 -25.97 29.69
CA ALA A 221 0.38 -25.80 31.10
C ALA A 221 0.25 -24.34 31.59
N LEU A 222 0.69 -23.35 30.78
CA LEU A 222 0.50 -21.93 31.11
C LEU A 222 -0.98 -21.55 31.16
N LEU A 223 -1.80 -22.10 30.27
CA LEU A 223 -3.24 -21.86 30.24
C LEU A 223 -3.93 -22.45 31.48
N ASP A 224 -3.57 -23.68 31.86
CA ASP A 224 -4.11 -24.35 33.05
C ASP A 224 -3.79 -23.57 34.34
N VAL A 225 -2.56 -23.07 34.49
CA VAL A 225 -2.15 -22.24 35.63
C VAL A 225 -2.93 -20.92 35.66
N ALA A 226 -3.10 -20.26 34.50
CA ALA A 226 -3.88 -19.03 34.41
C ALA A 226 -5.36 -19.25 34.81
N LEU A 227 -5.92 -20.42 34.47
CA LEU A 227 -7.31 -20.81 34.73
C LEU A 227 -7.58 -21.31 36.15
N ALA A 228 -6.56 -21.67 36.93
CA ALA A 228 -6.77 -22.23 38.27
C ALA A 228 -7.31 -21.20 39.29
N GLU A 229 -8.14 -21.67 40.23
CA GLU A 229 -8.86 -20.79 41.18
C GLU A 229 -7.94 -20.14 42.20
N GLN A 230 -6.91 -20.86 42.63
CA GLN A 230 -5.99 -20.42 43.69
C GLN A 230 -4.77 -19.65 43.16
N THR A 231 -4.72 -19.34 41.86
CA THR A 231 -3.59 -18.61 41.26
C THR A 231 -3.61 -17.13 41.68
N SER A 232 -2.47 -16.60 42.11
CA SER A 232 -2.32 -15.17 42.40
C SER A 232 -2.53 -14.30 41.14
N PRO A 233 -2.90 -13.02 41.31
CA PRO A 233 -2.98 -12.07 40.19
C PRO A 233 -1.64 -11.89 39.44
N GLU A 234 -0.52 -11.91 40.17
CA GLU A 234 0.84 -11.71 39.64
C GLU A 234 1.26 -12.89 38.75
N LEU A 235 1.11 -14.12 39.25
CA LEU A 235 1.40 -15.33 38.49
C LEU A 235 0.49 -15.45 37.27
N ARG A 236 -0.82 -15.15 37.43
CA ARG A 236 -1.77 -15.14 36.31
C ARG A 236 -1.35 -14.14 35.22
N THR A 237 -0.90 -12.96 35.60
CA THR A 237 -0.39 -11.95 34.65
C THR A 237 0.86 -12.45 33.93
N ALA A 238 1.79 -13.09 34.65
CA ALA A 238 3.00 -13.66 34.08
C ALA A 238 2.69 -14.77 33.05
N CYS A 239 1.76 -15.68 33.37
CA CYS A 239 1.32 -16.73 32.46
C CYS A 239 0.72 -16.16 31.18
N LEU A 240 -0.23 -15.22 31.31
CA LEU A 240 -0.90 -14.59 30.16
C LEU A 240 0.07 -13.78 29.28
N ARG A 241 1.07 -13.12 29.89
CA ARG A 241 2.11 -12.41 29.15
C ARG A 241 3.01 -13.36 28.36
N SER A 242 3.42 -14.48 28.96
CA SER A 242 4.21 -15.51 28.27
C SER A 242 3.44 -16.13 27.09
N LEU A 243 2.14 -16.39 27.29
CA LEU A 243 1.24 -16.85 26.21
C LEU A 243 1.15 -15.81 25.08
N CYS A 244 1.02 -14.53 25.40
CA CYS A 244 0.96 -13.46 24.41
C CYS A 244 2.23 -13.37 23.55
N ILE A 245 3.42 -13.53 24.15
CA ILE A 245 4.69 -13.48 23.41
C ILE A 245 4.76 -14.64 22.41
N ILE A 246 4.46 -15.87 22.87
CA ILE A 246 4.44 -17.07 22.02
C ILE A 246 3.43 -16.91 20.87
N ALA A 247 2.23 -16.39 21.14
CA ALA A 247 1.20 -16.18 20.13
C ALA A 247 1.48 -15.00 19.18
N SER A 248 2.24 -13.99 19.63
CA SER A 248 2.56 -12.80 18.84
C SER A 248 3.61 -13.04 17.74
N GLY A 249 4.49 -14.02 17.94
CA GLY A 249 5.62 -14.26 17.03
C GLY A 249 6.73 -13.20 17.10
N LYS A 250 6.74 -12.35 18.14
CA LYS A 250 7.85 -11.41 18.44
C LYS A 250 9.06 -12.16 19.00
N GLU A 251 9.62 -13.04 18.18
CA GLU A 251 10.82 -13.81 18.47
C GLU A 251 12.02 -13.00 17.94
N ARG A 252 13.01 -12.75 18.82
CA ARG A 252 14.15 -11.81 18.65
C ARG A 252 13.79 -10.33 18.77
N GLU A 253 14.22 -9.72 19.87
CA GLU A 253 14.44 -8.27 19.95
C GLU A 253 15.70 -7.95 19.12
N ASP A 254 15.54 -7.65 17.84
CA ASP A 254 16.52 -6.82 17.15
C ASP A 254 16.26 -5.36 17.56
N PHE A 255 17.06 -4.94 18.53
CA PHE A 255 17.19 -3.57 19.00
C PHE A 255 17.98 -2.77 17.95
N GLU A 256 17.35 -2.40 16.85
CA GLU A 256 17.74 -1.21 16.10
C GLU A 256 16.50 -0.33 15.90
N MET A 257 16.64 0.93 16.27
CA MET A 257 15.67 1.97 15.99
C MET A 257 15.59 2.17 14.47
N GLU A 258 14.72 1.40 13.81
CA GLU A 258 14.23 1.77 12.49
C GLU A 258 12.92 2.54 12.63
N ASP A 259 12.89 3.65 11.90
CA ASP A 259 11.98 4.76 12.01
C ASP A 259 10.50 4.40 12.18
N SER A 260 9.88 5.12 13.12
CA SER A 260 8.44 5.11 13.35
C SER A 260 7.65 5.81 12.23
N GLN A 261 8.29 6.18 11.12
CA GLN A 261 7.70 6.91 10.00
C GLN A 261 7.26 6.04 8.81
N GLN A 262 7.66 4.77 8.69
CA GLN A 262 7.25 3.90 7.56
C GLN A 262 6.02 3.00 7.83
N ARG A 263 5.17 3.32 8.82
CA ARG A 263 3.99 2.50 9.17
C ARG A 263 2.70 2.95 8.46
N GLY A 264 2.79 3.22 7.16
CA GLY A 264 1.69 3.73 6.33
C GLY A 264 1.12 2.77 5.28
N GLN A 265 1.75 1.63 5.01
CA GLN A 265 1.25 0.66 4.03
C GLN A 265 1.07 -0.72 4.68
N GLY A 266 -0.04 -1.38 4.33
CA GLY A 266 -0.44 -2.70 4.83
C GLY A 266 0.54 -3.80 4.44
N ASN A 267 1.73 -3.81 5.02
CA ASN A 267 2.62 -4.95 4.99
C ASN A 267 2.04 -6.02 5.90
N GLU A 268 1.54 -7.10 5.29
CA GLU A 268 1.12 -8.31 5.98
C GLU A 268 2.20 -8.74 6.99
N VAL A 269 1.81 -8.89 8.26
CA VAL A 269 2.72 -9.44 9.27
C VAL A 269 2.95 -10.91 8.97
N VAL A 270 4.12 -11.27 8.43
CA VAL A 270 4.51 -12.66 8.20
C VAL A 270 4.72 -13.35 9.56
N LEU A 271 3.74 -14.15 9.99
CA LEU A 271 3.80 -14.91 11.24
C LEU A 271 4.75 -16.11 11.14
N THR A 272 5.54 -16.36 12.20
CA THR A 272 6.36 -17.57 12.31
C THR A 272 5.48 -18.83 12.33
N PRO A 273 5.97 -19.98 11.85
CA PRO A 273 5.23 -21.25 11.94
C PRO A 273 4.83 -21.61 13.38
N ALA A 274 5.71 -21.30 14.34
CA ALA A 274 5.46 -21.49 15.77
C ALA A 274 4.30 -20.62 16.27
N ALA A 275 4.26 -19.34 15.86
CA ALA A 275 3.14 -18.46 16.21
C ALA A 275 1.83 -18.94 15.58
N LYS A 276 1.84 -19.39 14.32
CA LYS A 276 0.65 -19.97 13.67
C LYS A 276 0.14 -21.22 14.42
N GLU A 277 1.05 -22.11 14.81
CA GLU A 277 0.73 -23.30 15.59
C GLU A 277 0.20 -22.95 16.99
N ALA A 278 0.86 -22.03 17.70
CA ALA A 278 0.42 -21.55 19.01
C ALA A 278 -1.00 -20.97 18.96
N ARG A 279 -1.30 -20.15 17.94
CA ARG A 279 -2.63 -19.57 17.72
C ARG A 279 -3.68 -20.65 17.45
N SER A 280 -3.37 -21.63 16.61
CA SER A 280 -4.25 -22.77 16.32
C SER A 280 -4.55 -23.58 17.58
N ARG A 281 -3.52 -23.89 18.38
CA ARG A 281 -3.67 -24.63 19.65
C ARG A 281 -4.46 -23.84 20.68
N LEU A 282 -4.18 -22.55 20.87
CA LEU A 282 -4.98 -21.66 21.72
C LEU A 282 -6.43 -21.63 21.28
N SER A 283 -6.69 -21.46 19.99
CA SER A 283 -8.04 -21.49 19.42
C SER A 283 -8.74 -22.82 19.72
N SER A 284 -8.05 -23.96 19.56
CA SER A 284 -8.62 -25.27 19.87
C SER A 284 -8.87 -25.52 21.37
N ALA A 285 -7.95 -25.10 22.23
CA ALA A 285 -8.05 -25.23 23.68
C ALA A 285 -9.14 -24.33 24.25
N LEU A 286 -9.31 -23.14 23.67
CA LEU A 286 -10.39 -22.24 24.00
C LEU A 286 -11.72 -22.79 23.47
N ARG A 287 -11.85 -23.23 22.21
CA ARG A 287 -13.11 -23.75 21.64
C ARG A 287 -13.76 -24.91 22.41
N ALA A 288 -12.98 -25.86 22.92
CA ALA A 288 -13.51 -27.10 23.49
C ALA A 288 -14.36 -26.89 24.78
N GLU A 289 -14.14 -25.79 25.52
CA GLU A 289 -14.81 -25.45 26.79
C GLU A 289 -15.07 -23.92 26.93
N ALA A 290 -15.13 -23.20 25.80
CA ALA A 290 -14.81 -21.76 25.69
C ALA A 290 -15.55 -20.83 26.63
N HIS A 291 -16.87 -20.95 26.73
CA HIS A 291 -17.69 -19.90 27.31
C HIS A 291 -17.58 -19.83 28.83
N SER A 292 -17.45 -20.98 29.51
CA SER A 292 -17.34 -21.00 30.97
C SER A 292 -15.92 -20.68 31.43
N LYS A 293 -14.89 -21.30 30.82
CA LYS A 293 -13.49 -21.09 31.22
C LYS A 293 -13.02 -19.66 30.95
N LEU A 294 -13.33 -19.09 29.78
CA LEU A 294 -13.00 -17.68 29.48
C LEU A 294 -13.78 -16.73 30.37
N ARG A 295 -15.08 -16.97 30.62
CA ARG A 295 -15.89 -16.11 31.50
C ARG A 295 -15.36 -16.12 32.94
N HIS A 296 -15.00 -17.29 33.47
CA HIS A 296 -14.37 -17.40 34.79
C HIS A 296 -12.98 -16.75 34.83
N LEU A 297 -12.16 -16.91 33.78
CA LEU A 297 -10.86 -16.25 33.68
C LEU A 297 -11.01 -14.72 33.62
N GLY A 298 -11.97 -14.23 32.83
CA GLY A 298 -12.29 -12.81 32.72
C GLY A 298 -12.74 -12.22 34.06
N GLN A 299 -13.68 -12.87 34.77
CA GLN A 299 -14.10 -12.48 36.12
C GLN A 299 -12.92 -12.41 37.09
N ARG A 300 -11.99 -13.37 37.04
CA ARG A 300 -10.79 -13.41 37.88
C ARG A 300 -9.75 -12.35 37.50
N CYS A 301 -9.74 -11.91 36.25
CA CYS A 301 -8.85 -10.87 35.76
C CYS A 301 -9.40 -9.45 35.99
N ARG A 302 -10.69 -9.25 36.30
CA ARG A 302 -11.31 -7.91 36.42
C ARG A 302 -10.56 -6.99 37.39
N GLY A 303 -10.17 -7.48 38.56
CA GLY A 303 -9.42 -6.71 39.56
C GLY A 303 -7.92 -6.51 39.27
N ASN A 304 -7.39 -7.05 38.16
CA ASN A 304 -5.99 -6.89 37.77
C ASN A 304 -5.87 -6.42 36.31
N LYS A 305 -5.60 -5.12 36.16
CA LYS A 305 -5.38 -4.44 34.88
C LYS A 305 -4.41 -5.16 33.95
N GLY A 306 -3.30 -5.68 34.50
CA GLY A 306 -2.26 -6.37 33.74
C GLY A 306 -2.77 -7.69 33.17
N ALA A 307 -3.43 -8.50 34.00
CA ALA A 307 -4.01 -9.78 33.59
C ALA A 307 -5.12 -9.59 32.55
N LEU A 308 -6.02 -8.62 32.75
CA LEU A 308 -7.12 -8.34 31.83
C LEU A 308 -6.60 -7.92 30.44
N CYS A 309 -5.61 -7.01 30.38
CA CYS A 309 -5.00 -6.61 29.11
C CYS A 309 -4.35 -7.79 28.37
N GLN A 310 -3.59 -8.65 29.07
CA GLN A 310 -2.93 -9.80 28.44
C GLN A 310 -3.95 -10.86 27.99
N LEU A 311 -5.01 -11.09 28.77
CA LEU A 311 -6.10 -11.98 28.36
C LEU A 311 -6.75 -11.50 27.06
N CYS A 312 -7.03 -10.21 26.94
CA CYS A 312 -7.68 -9.65 25.76
C CYS A 312 -6.77 -9.65 24.53
N LEU A 313 -5.47 -9.36 24.69
CA LEU A 313 -4.48 -9.53 23.63
C LEU A 313 -4.38 -10.99 23.18
N LEU A 314 -4.42 -11.94 24.12
CA LEU A 314 -4.40 -13.37 23.82
C LEU A 314 -5.64 -13.78 23.01
N MET A 315 -6.81 -13.27 23.39
CA MET A 315 -8.07 -13.48 22.65
C MET A 315 -8.01 -12.86 21.24
N SER A 316 -7.29 -11.77 21.01
CA SER A 316 -7.11 -11.21 19.65
C SER A 316 -6.45 -12.19 18.66
N TYR A 317 -5.74 -13.20 19.18
CA TYR A 317 -5.00 -14.18 18.38
C TYR A 317 -5.80 -15.47 18.06
N SER A 318 -7.02 -15.65 18.60
CA SER A 318 -7.83 -16.87 18.48
C SER A 318 -8.45 -17.12 17.10
N GLN A 319 -8.32 -16.18 16.15
CA GLN A 319 -8.77 -16.24 14.75
C GLN A 319 -10.28 -16.52 14.52
N GLU A 320 -11.15 -16.26 15.50
CA GLU A 320 -12.61 -16.19 15.28
C GLU A 320 -13.14 -14.75 15.33
N PRO A 321 -14.10 -14.37 14.46
CA PRO A 321 -14.41 -12.97 14.18
C PRO A 321 -15.19 -12.29 15.31
N GLU A 322 -15.89 -12.99 16.20
CA GLU A 322 -16.35 -12.44 17.46
C GLU A 322 -16.45 -13.59 18.46
N ASP A 323 -15.41 -13.81 19.26
CA ASP A 323 -15.57 -14.60 20.48
C ASP A 323 -16.56 -13.82 21.36
N GLU A 324 -17.86 -14.10 21.23
CA GLU A 324 -18.93 -13.36 21.92
C GLU A 324 -18.69 -13.27 23.43
N ALA A 325 -18.10 -14.32 24.00
CA ALA A 325 -17.69 -14.36 25.40
C ALA A 325 -16.62 -13.30 25.73
N ALA A 326 -15.65 -13.06 24.83
CA ALA A 326 -14.59 -12.07 25.00
C ALA A 326 -15.15 -10.64 24.94
N LEU A 327 -16.04 -10.38 23.97
CA LEU A 327 -16.70 -9.09 23.86
C LEU A 327 -17.65 -8.84 25.04
N GLN A 328 -18.42 -9.84 25.47
CA GLN A 328 -19.26 -9.72 26.67
C GLN A 328 -18.45 -9.37 27.92
N LEU A 329 -17.32 -10.05 28.14
CA LEU A 329 -16.43 -9.74 29.27
C LEU A 329 -15.85 -8.33 29.19
N LEU A 330 -15.52 -7.86 27.99
CA LEU A 330 -15.01 -6.51 27.77
C LEU A 330 -16.11 -5.46 27.96
N ALA A 331 -17.32 -5.69 27.48
CA ALA A 331 -18.47 -4.82 27.73
C ALA A 331 -18.73 -4.65 29.22
N GLU A 332 -18.77 -5.77 29.97
CA GLU A 332 -18.93 -5.76 31.43
C GLU A 332 -17.79 -5.04 32.16
N ALA A 333 -16.57 -5.07 31.63
CA ALA A 333 -15.41 -4.41 32.22
C ALA A 333 -15.29 -2.92 31.83
N VAL A 334 -15.89 -2.50 30.72
CA VAL A 334 -16.02 -1.09 30.34
C VAL A 334 -17.08 -0.38 31.18
N ASP A 335 -18.14 -1.10 31.55
CA ASP A 335 -19.26 -0.65 32.38
C ASP A 335 -18.94 -0.67 33.89
N ASP A 336 -17.69 -0.98 34.28
CA ASP A 336 -17.24 -1.03 35.67
C ASP A 336 -16.84 0.38 36.16
N ASP A 337 -17.23 0.75 37.39
CA ASP A 337 -16.98 2.08 37.99
C ASP A 337 -15.47 2.34 38.23
N GLU A 338 -14.63 1.30 38.20
CA GLU A 338 -13.18 1.45 38.34
C GLU A 338 -12.52 2.00 37.05
N THR A 339 -12.14 3.29 37.08
CA THR A 339 -11.52 4.02 35.94
C THR A 339 -10.30 3.30 35.33
N THR A 340 -9.51 2.59 36.15
CA THR A 340 -8.30 1.88 35.71
C THR A 340 -8.62 0.61 34.91
N VAL A 341 -9.72 -0.06 35.25
CA VAL A 341 -10.23 -1.28 34.59
C VAL A 341 -10.88 -0.89 33.27
N CYS A 342 -11.75 0.14 33.27
CA CYS A 342 -12.38 0.68 32.07
C CYS A 342 -11.35 1.12 31.02
N LYS A 343 -10.31 1.88 31.41
CA LYS A 343 -9.21 2.26 30.51
C LYS A 343 -8.51 1.07 29.87
N ALA A 344 -8.25 0.03 30.65
CA ALA A 344 -7.59 -1.18 30.17
C ALA A 344 -8.48 -1.98 29.21
N ALA A 345 -9.78 -2.07 29.51
CA ALA A 345 -10.74 -2.72 28.63
C ALA A 345 -10.84 -1.99 27.27
N LEU A 346 -10.93 -0.66 27.27
CA LEU A 346 -10.93 0.15 26.04
C LEU A 346 -9.63 0.05 25.25
N ALA A 347 -8.47 0.11 25.92
CA ALA A 347 -7.18 -0.07 25.26
C ALA A 347 -7.03 -1.47 24.66
N SER A 348 -7.59 -2.48 25.33
CA SER A 348 -7.59 -3.86 24.85
C SER A 348 -8.50 -4.07 23.65
N LEU A 349 -9.71 -3.49 23.67
CA LEU A 349 -10.61 -3.48 22.52
C LEU A 349 -9.92 -2.86 21.29
N ASN A 350 -9.30 -1.69 21.46
CA ASN A 350 -8.51 -1.04 20.42
C ASN A 350 -7.39 -1.95 19.87
N ALA A 351 -6.66 -2.63 20.74
CA ALA A 351 -5.58 -3.53 20.33
C ALA A 351 -6.09 -4.77 19.57
N ILE A 352 -7.26 -5.30 19.93
CA ILE A 352 -7.91 -6.41 19.21
C ILE A 352 -8.23 -5.98 17.78
N PHE A 353 -8.86 -4.82 17.60
CA PHE A 353 -9.25 -4.32 16.29
C PHE A 353 -8.04 -3.90 15.44
N ASP A 354 -7.03 -3.22 16.00
CA ASP A 354 -5.78 -2.89 15.30
C ASP A 354 -5.02 -4.16 14.86
N SER A 355 -4.93 -5.18 15.73
CA SER A 355 -4.34 -6.48 15.38
C SER A 355 -5.03 -7.11 14.17
N ARG A 356 -6.36 -7.01 14.09
CA ARG A 356 -7.13 -7.55 12.96
C ARG A 356 -6.94 -6.75 11.69
N ARG A 357 -6.95 -5.41 11.78
CA ARG A 357 -6.67 -4.56 10.63
C ARG A 357 -5.32 -4.90 10.00
N ARG A 358 -4.30 -5.19 10.82
CA ARG A 358 -2.97 -5.60 10.36
C ARG A 358 -2.92 -7.00 9.72
N GLN A 359 -3.90 -7.85 10.02
CA GLN A 359 -4.00 -9.17 9.39
C GLN A 359 -4.57 -9.09 7.96
N GLY A 360 -5.19 -7.97 7.57
CA GLY A 360 -5.68 -7.77 6.20
C GLY A 360 -6.61 -8.90 5.75
N THR A 361 -6.36 -9.43 4.54
CA THR A 361 -7.11 -10.53 3.92
C THR A 361 -6.97 -11.88 4.63
N LEU A 362 -5.98 -12.05 5.51
CA LEU A 362 -5.82 -13.24 6.36
C LEU A 362 -6.76 -13.21 7.58
N GLY A 363 -7.32 -12.04 7.91
CA GLY A 363 -8.31 -11.88 8.98
C GLY A 363 -9.72 -12.16 8.48
N LYS A 364 -10.54 -12.88 9.27
CA LYS A 364 -11.98 -12.97 8.99
C LYS A 364 -12.63 -11.60 9.13
N ALA A 365 -13.56 -11.30 8.22
CA ALA A 365 -14.42 -10.12 8.25
C ALA A 365 -15.06 -9.91 9.65
N VAL A 366 -15.02 -8.68 10.16
CA VAL A 366 -15.76 -8.29 11.37
C VAL A 366 -17.26 -8.35 11.08
N VAL A 367 -18.02 -8.99 11.97
CA VAL A 367 -19.48 -9.04 11.97
C VAL A 367 -19.99 -8.06 13.03
N PHE A 368 -21.17 -7.49 12.81
CA PHE A 368 -21.80 -6.62 13.80
C PHE A 368 -22.76 -7.43 14.67
N SER A 369 -22.22 -8.17 15.66
CA SER A 369 -23.03 -8.91 16.64
C SER A 369 -23.60 -8.03 17.75
N GLN A 370 -24.59 -8.57 18.47
CA GLN A 370 -25.14 -7.95 19.68
C GLN A 370 -24.05 -7.70 20.74
N SER A 371 -23.08 -8.60 20.86
CA SER A 371 -21.96 -8.45 21.81
C SER A 371 -21.06 -7.27 21.43
N LEU A 372 -20.73 -7.12 20.15
CA LEU A 372 -19.98 -5.95 19.66
C LEU A 372 -20.76 -4.65 19.90
N ARG A 373 -22.06 -4.66 19.62
CA ARG A 373 -22.94 -3.52 19.90
C ARG A 373 -22.89 -3.11 21.37
N CYS A 374 -23.05 -4.05 22.31
CA CYS A 374 -22.99 -3.76 23.74
C CYS A 374 -21.62 -3.16 24.16
N CYS A 375 -20.50 -3.67 23.62
CA CYS A 375 -19.18 -3.08 23.88
C CYS A 375 -19.09 -1.61 23.46
N LEU A 376 -19.63 -1.29 22.28
CA LEU A 376 -19.59 0.07 21.74
C LEU A 376 -20.54 1.00 22.48
N GLU A 377 -21.73 0.52 22.85
CA GLU A 377 -22.67 1.26 23.69
C GLU A 377 -22.07 1.55 25.09
N ALA A 378 -21.38 0.58 25.69
CA ALA A 378 -20.64 0.79 26.95
C ALA A 378 -19.49 1.78 26.76
N ALA A 379 -18.71 1.66 25.67
CA ALA A 379 -17.61 2.57 25.40
C ALA A 379 -18.08 4.02 25.18
N LEU A 380 -19.23 4.22 24.53
CA LEU A 380 -19.83 5.54 24.34
C LEU A 380 -20.25 6.21 25.66
N GLN A 381 -20.51 5.42 26.70
CA GLN A 381 -20.82 5.91 28.06
C GLN A 381 -19.59 6.42 28.83
N VAL A 382 -18.38 6.09 28.37
CA VAL A 382 -17.13 6.46 29.06
C VAL A 382 -16.76 7.92 28.77
N THR A 383 -16.72 8.75 29.81
CA THR A 383 -16.43 10.19 29.69
C THR A 383 -14.96 10.55 29.92
N ASP A 384 -14.24 9.78 30.74
CA ASP A 384 -12.90 10.12 31.24
C ASP A 384 -11.75 9.74 30.29
N HIS A 385 -12.03 8.98 29.22
CA HIS A 385 -11.04 8.44 28.27
C HIS A 385 -11.47 8.55 26.80
N GLU A 386 -11.89 9.75 26.40
CA GLU A 386 -12.45 10.03 25.08
C GLU A 386 -11.55 9.62 23.90
N GLU A 387 -10.23 9.83 23.97
CA GLU A 387 -9.31 9.47 22.87
C GLU A 387 -9.33 7.97 22.55
N LEU A 388 -9.51 7.12 23.58
CA LEU A 388 -9.62 5.67 23.41
C LEU A 388 -10.98 5.27 22.82
N VAL A 389 -12.05 5.99 23.19
CA VAL A 389 -13.39 5.77 22.65
C VAL A 389 -13.43 6.17 21.17
N HIS A 390 -12.91 7.35 20.83
CA HIS A 390 -12.88 7.86 19.46
C HIS A 390 -11.99 6.97 18.56
N GLY A 391 -10.82 6.57 19.07
CA GLY A 391 -9.94 5.61 18.40
C GLY A 391 -10.62 4.27 18.13
N LEU A 392 -11.40 3.76 19.10
CA LEU A 392 -12.13 2.50 18.97
C LEU A 392 -13.21 2.59 17.89
N LEU A 393 -14.02 3.65 17.91
CA LEU A 393 -15.07 3.88 16.91
C LEU A 393 -14.49 4.00 15.50
N ALA A 394 -13.40 4.75 15.34
CA ALA A 394 -12.70 4.88 14.06
C ALA A 394 -12.21 3.53 13.53
N GLU A 395 -11.63 2.70 14.39
CA GLU A 395 -11.08 1.40 13.99
C GLU A 395 -12.19 0.41 13.62
N VAL A 396 -13.26 0.34 14.44
CA VAL A 396 -14.40 -0.55 14.18
C VAL A 396 -15.14 -0.18 12.92
N PHE A 397 -15.46 1.10 12.69
CA PHE A 397 -16.11 1.51 11.45
C PHE A 397 -15.24 1.22 10.22
N THR A 398 -13.92 1.45 10.32
CA THR A 398 -12.97 1.12 9.24
C THR A 398 -12.99 -0.37 8.92
N LEU A 399 -12.96 -1.24 9.93
CA LEU A 399 -13.02 -2.70 9.74
C LEU A 399 -14.36 -3.19 9.21
N LEU A 400 -15.47 -2.57 9.61
CA LEU A 400 -16.80 -2.89 9.07
C LEU A 400 -16.94 -2.43 7.61
N ALA A 401 -16.24 -1.37 7.22
CA ALA A 401 -16.25 -0.84 5.86
C ALA A 401 -15.26 -1.54 4.91
N ASP A 402 -14.27 -2.27 5.44
CA ASP A 402 -13.35 -3.08 4.65
C ASP A 402 -14.11 -4.24 4.00
N ASN A 403 -14.44 -4.01 2.72
CA ASN A 403 -15.26 -4.89 1.89
C ASN A 403 -14.43 -5.67 0.86
N ASN A 404 -13.10 -5.56 0.90
CA ASN A 404 -12.26 -6.36 0.01
C ASN A 404 -12.59 -7.85 0.26
N ASP A 405 -13.03 -8.53 -0.80
CA ASP A 405 -13.42 -9.95 -0.84
C ASP A 405 -14.74 -10.39 -0.19
N ARG A 406 -15.65 -9.50 0.24
CA ARG A 406 -17.01 -9.92 0.66
C ARG A 406 -17.93 -10.14 -0.56
N PRO A 407 -18.61 -11.30 -0.69
CA PRO A 407 -19.68 -11.47 -1.67
C PRO A 407 -20.74 -10.37 -1.52
N ALA A 408 -21.37 -9.95 -2.62
CA ALA A 408 -22.38 -8.88 -2.62
C ALA A 408 -23.52 -9.11 -1.60
N GLU A 409 -23.85 -10.37 -1.34
CA GLU A 409 -24.87 -10.83 -0.38
C GLU A 409 -24.46 -10.67 1.10
N LEU A 410 -23.17 -10.43 1.39
CA LEU A 410 -22.59 -10.28 2.73
C LEU A 410 -22.03 -8.86 2.99
N GLN A 411 -22.41 -7.90 2.14
CA GLN A 411 -22.04 -6.49 2.37
C GLN A 411 -22.70 -5.97 3.66
N VAL A 412 -21.92 -5.25 4.46
CA VAL A 412 -22.38 -4.68 5.72
C VAL A 412 -22.94 -3.29 5.47
N ASP A 413 -24.17 -3.06 5.95
CA ASP A 413 -24.78 -1.73 6.01
C ASP A 413 -24.17 -0.90 7.15
N VAL A 414 -22.93 -0.46 6.92
CA VAL A 414 -22.18 0.39 7.87
C VAL A 414 -22.94 1.68 8.21
N PRO A 415 -23.54 2.41 7.24
CA PRO A 415 -24.40 3.56 7.55
C PRO A 415 -25.53 3.24 8.53
N GLY A 416 -26.31 2.18 8.27
CA GLY A 416 -27.43 1.79 9.14
C GLY A 416 -26.99 1.37 10.53
N ILE A 417 -25.94 0.55 10.62
CA ILE A 417 -25.34 0.13 11.89
C ILE A 417 -24.84 1.34 12.68
N GLY A 418 -24.13 2.26 12.04
CA GLY A 418 -23.57 3.44 12.68
C GLY A 418 -24.66 4.36 13.23
N ILE A 419 -25.72 4.62 12.47
CA ILE A 419 -26.85 5.43 12.95
C ILE A 419 -27.59 4.73 14.09
N GLN A 420 -27.87 3.43 13.97
CA GLN A 420 -28.55 2.67 15.02
C GLN A 420 -27.78 2.70 16.36
N LEU A 421 -26.44 2.69 16.31
CA LEU A 421 -25.57 2.78 17.47
C LEU A 421 -25.52 4.19 18.08
N LEU A 422 -25.38 5.23 17.25
CA LEU A 422 -25.05 6.58 17.70
C LEU A 422 -26.27 7.44 18.03
N GLU A 423 -27.41 7.20 17.39
CA GLU A 423 -28.62 8.02 17.52
C GLU A 423 -29.11 8.20 18.97
N PRO A 424 -29.16 7.16 19.84
CA PRO A 424 -29.55 7.32 21.24
C PRO A 424 -28.65 8.30 22.01
N PHE A 425 -27.35 8.28 21.73
CA PHE A 425 -26.37 9.15 22.38
C PHE A 425 -26.36 10.57 21.80
N LEU A 426 -26.64 10.71 20.50
CA LEU A 426 -26.84 12.03 19.87
C LEU A 426 -28.06 12.78 20.44
N GLN A 427 -29.09 12.04 20.87
CA GLN A 427 -30.28 12.58 21.54
C GLN A 427 -30.11 12.78 23.05
N SER A 428 -29.00 12.31 23.64
CA SER A 428 -28.77 12.39 25.08
C SER A 428 -28.80 13.82 25.58
N GLN A 429 -29.39 14.03 26.77
CA GLN A 429 -29.32 15.32 27.47
C GLN A 429 -27.94 15.58 28.07
N ASP A 430 -27.16 14.52 28.31
CA ASP A 430 -25.78 14.61 28.75
C ASP A 430 -24.89 15.01 27.56
N GLY A 431 -24.25 16.17 27.71
CA GLY A 431 -23.39 16.71 26.67
C GLY A 431 -22.07 15.96 26.47
N LEU A 432 -21.58 15.23 27.48
CA LEU A 432 -20.39 14.37 27.35
C LEU A 432 -20.69 13.14 26.50
N LEU A 433 -21.84 12.51 26.72
CA LEU A 433 -22.31 11.40 25.89
C LEU A 433 -22.57 11.86 24.45
N ARG A 434 -23.19 13.04 24.31
CA ARG A 434 -23.41 13.67 23.00
C ARG A 434 -22.09 13.98 22.28
N ARG A 435 -21.06 14.45 23.00
CA ARG A 435 -19.70 14.67 22.46
C ARG A 435 -19.13 13.38 21.87
N ASN A 436 -19.16 12.29 22.63
CA ASN A 436 -18.67 10.98 22.16
C ASN A 436 -19.45 10.50 20.92
N ALA A 437 -20.77 10.71 20.90
CA ALA A 437 -21.62 10.37 19.77
C ALA A 437 -21.29 11.20 18.51
N LEU A 438 -21.02 12.50 18.66
CA LEU A 438 -20.56 13.37 17.58
C LEU A 438 -19.19 12.95 17.03
N ALA A 439 -18.27 12.57 17.91
CA ALA A 439 -16.98 12.01 17.49
C ALA A 439 -17.15 10.69 16.72
N GLY A 440 -18.06 9.82 17.18
CA GLY A 440 -18.45 8.60 16.48
C GLY A 440 -19.06 8.88 15.10
N LEU A 441 -19.93 9.88 15.01
CA LEU A 441 -20.54 10.30 13.74
C LEU A 441 -19.48 10.83 12.76
N ALA A 442 -18.52 11.63 13.25
CA ALA A 442 -17.38 12.08 12.44
C ALA A 442 -16.53 10.89 11.95
N CYS A 443 -16.32 9.87 12.79
CA CYS A 443 -15.62 8.64 12.37
C CYS A 443 -16.39 7.88 11.30
N LEU A 444 -17.71 7.70 11.46
CA LEU A 444 -18.58 7.05 10.48
C LEU A 444 -18.56 7.76 9.13
N LEU A 445 -18.70 9.10 9.13
CA LEU A 445 -18.63 9.94 7.94
C LEU A 445 -17.24 9.87 7.29
N ALA A 446 -16.16 9.84 8.07
CA ALA A 446 -14.81 9.73 7.54
C ALA A 446 -14.57 8.39 6.83
N THR A 447 -15.12 7.30 7.37
CA THR A 447 -15.00 5.97 6.77
C THR A 447 -15.89 5.83 5.53
N ARG A 448 -17.08 6.41 5.53
CA ARG A 448 -18.09 6.28 4.48
C ARG A 448 -18.47 7.64 3.87
N ALA A 449 -17.48 8.43 3.48
CA ALA A 449 -17.71 9.80 2.98
C ALA A 449 -18.65 9.85 1.76
N LYS A 450 -18.59 8.84 0.87
CA LYS A 450 -19.51 8.72 -0.28
C LYS A 450 -20.97 8.51 0.14
N ASP A 451 -21.19 7.94 1.32
CA ASP A 451 -22.51 7.65 1.89
C ASP A 451 -22.94 8.77 2.87
N ALA A 452 -22.21 9.89 2.97
CA ALA A 452 -22.53 10.97 3.91
C ALA A 452 -23.96 11.49 3.75
N ALA A 453 -24.41 11.62 2.50
CA ALA A 453 -25.78 12.00 2.18
C ALA A 453 -26.78 10.99 2.73
N LEU A 454 -26.51 9.70 2.59
CA LEU A 454 -27.36 8.64 3.12
C LEU A 454 -27.37 8.71 4.65
N ILE A 455 -26.19 8.69 5.29
CA ILE A 455 -26.02 8.71 6.75
C ILE A 455 -26.81 9.85 7.40
N LEU A 456 -26.70 11.07 6.86
CA LEU A 456 -27.41 12.23 7.39
C LEU A 456 -28.91 12.28 7.06
N GLN A 457 -29.38 11.42 6.15
CA GLN A 457 -30.78 11.32 5.73
C GLN A 457 -31.53 10.13 6.32
N MET A 458 -30.81 9.14 6.86
CA MET A 458 -31.42 7.99 7.51
C MET A 458 -32.27 8.39 8.72
N SER A 459 -31.91 9.48 9.40
CA SER A 459 -32.67 10.11 10.49
C SER A 459 -32.48 11.63 10.47
N ALA A 460 -33.43 12.38 11.03
CA ALA A 460 -33.30 13.83 11.24
C ALA A 460 -32.34 14.18 12.40
N VAL A 461 -32.01 13.21 13.25
CA VAL A 461 -31.22 13.42 14.47
C VAL A 461 -29.78 13.85 14.19
N PRO A 462 -28.97 13.15 13.36
CA PRO A 462 -27.55 13.48 13.21
C PRO A 462 -27.34 14.93 12.75
N LEU A 463 -28.06 15.35 11.71
CA LEU A 463 -27.93 16.70 11.18
C LEU A 463 -28.41 17.76 12.18
N SER A 464 -29.55 17.55 12.84
CA SER A 464 -30.05 18.50 13.84
C SER A 464 -29.11 18.62 15.04
N THR A 465 -28.52 17.52 15.52
CA THR A 465 -27.54 17.54 16.61
C THR A 465 -26.26 18.27 16.22
N VAL A 466 -25.75 18.06 15.00
CA VAL A 466 -24.58 18.78 14.47
C VAL A 466 -24.84 20.30 14.41
N LEU A 467 -25.98 20.72 13.83
CA LEU A 467 -26.32 22.15 13.73
C LEU A 467 -26.56 22.78 15.11
N ASN A 468 -27.21 22.06 16.03
CA ASN A 468 -27.44 22.54 17.40
C ASN A 468 -26.13 22.68 18.19
N ALA A 469 -25.19 21.75 18.05
CA ALA A 469 -23.90 21.82 18.72
C ALA A 469 -23.10 23.06 18.29
N LEU A 470 -23.23 23.49 17.02
CA LEU A 470 -22.61 24.71 16.51
C LEU A 470 -23.35 25.98 16.97
N ALA A 471 -24.69 26.00 16.87
CA ALA A 471 -25.51 27.16 17.17
C ALA A 471 -25.59 27.48 18.68
N ARG A 472 -25.59 26.46 19.54
CA ARG A 472 -25.75 26.58 20.99
C ARG A 472 -24.71 25.72 21.72
N PRO A 473 -23.43 26.13 21.71
CA PRO A 473 -22.39 25.37 22.40
C PRO A 473 -22.63 25.31 23.90
N MET A 474 -22.31 24.17 24.48
CA MET A 474 -22.18 24.08 25.93
C MET A 474 -20.99 24.94 26.40
N PRO A 475 -21.08 25.56 27.59
CA PRO A 475 -19.94 26.24 28.19
C PRO A 475 -18.85 25.24 28.59
N GLY A 476 -17.59 25.68 28.61
CA GLY A 476 -16.45 24.87 29.04
C GLY A 476 -15.71 24.13 27.90
N PRO A 477 -14.70 23.32 28.24
CA PRO A 477 -13.86 22.61 27.26
C PRO A 477 -14.64 21.55 26.46
N GLU A 478 -15.57 20.84 27.10
CA GLU A 478 -16.35 19.75 26.51
C GLU A 478 -17.32 20.23 25.41
N GLY A 479 -17.91 21.41 25.60
CA GLY A 479 -18.74 22.05 24.58
C GLY A 479 -17.93 22.47 23.35
N ARG A 480 -16.66 22.87 23.54
CA ARG A 480 -15.75 23.20 22.44
C ARG A 480 -15.34 21.96 21.65
N GLU A 481 -15.10 20.84 22.31
CA GLU A 481 -14.84 19.55 21.66
C GLU A 481 -16.05 19.08 20.87
N SER A 482 -17.25 19.20 21.44
CA SER A 482 -18.52 18.92 20.74
C SER A 482 -18.66 19.77 19.46
N GLN A 483 -18.37 21.07 19.54
CA GLN A 483 -18.31 21.94 18.36
C GLN A 483 -17.26 21.49 17.34
N GLY A 484 -16.08 21.06 17.80
CA GLY A 484 -15.02 20.57 16.94
C GLY A 484 -15.37 19.30 16.18
N HIS A 485 -16.09 18.36 16.80
CA HIS A 485 -16.61 17.17 16.14
C HIS A 485 -17.79 17.50 15.21
N ALA A 486 -18.67 18.43 15.60
CA ALA A 486 -19.76 18.90 14.73
C ALA A 486 -19.24 19.58 13.47
N ALA A 487 -18.24 20.47 13.59
CA ALA A 487 -17.58 21.11 12.45
C ALA A 487 -16.88 20.07 11.55
N GLU A 488 -16.34 19.00 12.14
CA GLU A 488 -15.73 17.90 11.37
C GLU A 488 -16.77 17.07 10.62
N CYS A 489 -17.92 16.78 11.23
CA CYS A 489 -19.03 16.13 10.54
C CYS A 489 -19.49 16.96 9.33
N LEU A 490 -19.60 18.29 9.49
CA LEU A 490 -19.92 19.18 8.37
C LEU A 490 -18.83 19.13 7.29
N LEU A 491 -17.55 19.19 7.67
CA LEU A 491 -16.45 19.15 6.72
C LEU A 491 -16.45 17.87 5.87
N LEU A 492 -16.67 16.72 6.51
CA LEU A 492 -16.69 15.41 5.84
C LEU A 492 -17.93 15.21 4.95
N ALA A 493 -19.06 15.82 5.29
CA ALA A 493 -20.29 15.70 4.51
C ALA A 493 -20.47 16.81 3.46
N ALA A 494 -19.71 17.90 3.54
CA ALA A 494 -19.78 19.02 2.60
C ALA A 494 -19.38 18.62 1.17
N SER A 495 -18.61 17.56 0.96
CA SER A 495 -18.22 17.11 -0.39
C SER A 495 -19.42 16.66 -1.25
N ASP A 496 -20.51 16.20 -0.64
CA ASP A 496 -21.72 15.79 -1.36
C ASP A 496 -22.63 16.97 -1.73
N ALA A 497 -22.91 17.13 -3.03
CA ALA A 497 -23.68 18.26 -3.55
C ALA A 497 -25.13 18.30 -3.07
N ARG A 498 -25.77 17.14 -2.89
CA ARG A 498 -27.17 17.06 -2.42
C ARG A 498 -27.28 17.49 -0.97
N THR A 499 -26.31 17.08 -0.15
CA THR A 499 -26.19 17.45 1.26
C THR A 499 -25.95 18.95 1.41
N ARG A 500 -25.02 19.52 0.63
CA ARG A 500 -24.80 20.98 0.61
C ARG A 500 -26.05 21.77 0.31
N GLN A 501 -26.80 21.39 -0.74
CA GLN A 501 -28.02 22.10 -1.13
C GLN A 501 -29.01 22.17 0.03
N ARG A 502 -29.23 21.05 0.74
CA ARG A 502 -30.14 21.02 1.90
C ARG A 502 -29.68 21.89 3.06
N TRP A 503 -28.37 21.97 3.29
CA TRP A 503 -27.84 22.88 4.32
C TRP A 503 -28.03 24.32 3.93
N ILE A 504 -27.78 24.68 2.67
CA ILE A 504 -28.02 26.02 2.13
C ILE A 504 -29.50 26.38 2.31
N ASP A 505 -30.41 25.52 1.85
CA ASP A 505 -31.86 25.72 1.97
C ASP A 505 -32.33 25.82 3.43
N GLY A 506 -31.64 25.13 4.34
CA GLY A 506 -31.92 25.11 5.78
C GLY A 506 -31.31 26.25 6.60
N GLY A 507 -30.70 27.26 5.96
CA GLY A 507 -30.05 28.39 6.67
C GLY A 507 -28.70 28.00 7.30
N GLY A 508 -28.05 26.96 6.81
CA GLY A 508 -26.76 26.47 7.32
C GLY A 508 -25.63 27.50 7.21
N ILE A 509 -25.67 28.37 6.19
CA ILE A 509 -24.71 29.48 6.05
C ILE A 509 -24.78 30.40 7.27
N ASP A 510 -25.98 30.81 7.69
CA ASP A 510 -26.18 31.65 8.87
C ASP A 510 -25.67 30.98 10.15
N VAL A 511 -25.92 29.68 10.31
CA VAL A 511 -25.44 28.91 11.48
C VAL A 511 -23.92 28.91 11.54
N ILE A 512 -23.25 28.68 10.42
CA ILE A 512 -21.78 28.64 10.35
C ILE A 512 -21.19 30.03 10.58
N LEU A 513 -21.74 31.06 9.95
CA LEU A 513 -21.27 32.45 10.11
C LEU A 513 -21.46 32.96 11.55
N ASN A 514 -22.58 32.64 12.19
CA ASN A 514 -22.81 32.96 13.59
C ASN A 514 -21.86 32.21 14.54
N ALA A 515 -21.46 30.99 14.19
CA ALA A 515 -20.47 30.24 14.97
C ALA A 515 -19.08 30.91 14.90
N LEU A 516 -18.70 31.43 13.73
CA LEU A 516 -17.45 32.17 13.51
C LEU A 516 -17.43 33.54 14.21
N SER A 517 -18.55 34.28 14.22
CA SER A 517 -18.62 35.66 14.73
C SER A 517 -18.54 35.81 16.25
N ASN A 518 -18.80 34.75 17.02
CA ASN A 518 -18.91 34.79 18.48
C ASN A 518 -17.55 34.81 19.24
N THR A 519 -16.44 35.24 18.64
CA THR A 519 -15.08 34.80 19.02
C THR A 519 -14.26 35.73 19.94
N ASP A 520 -14.08 35.27 21.18
CA ASP A 520 -12.85 35.49 21.97
C ASP A 520 -11.82 34.43 21.52
N ARG A 521 -10.65 34.85 21.04
CA ARG A 521 -9.69 34.03 20.25
C ARG A 521 -8.78 33.21 21.17
N GLY A 522 -8.99 31.89 21.23
CA GLY A 522 -8.09 30.96 21.93
C GLY A 522 -7.83 29.70 21.11
N ILE A 523 -6.67 29.06 21.31
CA ILE A 523 -6.04 28.01 20.47
C ILE A 523 -6.97 26.85 20.02
N ARG A 524 -7.88 26.37 20.89
CA ARG A 524 -8.82 25.28 20.54
C ARG A 524 -9.99 25.74 19.65
N ARG A 525 -10.36 27.02 19.73
CA ARG A 525 -11.42 27.61 18.89
C ARG A 525 -10.92 27.83 17.46
N GLU A 526 -9.64 28.16 17.33
CA GLU A 526 -8.96 28.33 16.04
C GLU A 526 -9.11 27.09 15.13
N LEU A 527 -9.12 25.89 15.72
CA LEU A 527 -9.32 24.64 14.96
C LEU A 527 -10.77 24.46 14.48
N VAL A 528 -11.75 24.82 15.30
CA VAL A 528 -13.18 24.76 14.92
C VAL A 528 -13.44 25.75 13.80
N ASP A 529 -12.94 26.98 13.97
CA ASP A 529 -13.08 28.05 12.99
C ASP A 529 -12.43 27.65 11.66
N ALA A 530 -11.22 27.06 11.68
CA ALA A 530 -10.57 26.54 10.47
C ALA A 530 -11.39 25.47 9.74
N LYS A 531 -12.01 24.53 10.47
CA LYS A 531 -12.91 23.51 9.89
C LYS A 531 -14.15 24.15 9.27
N LEU A 532 -14.77 25.11 9.96
CA LEU A 532 -15.95 25.82 9.48
C LEU A 532 -15.67 26.69 8.24
N VAL A 533 -14.50 27.34 8.19
CA VAL A 533 -14.05 28.08 7.01
C VAL A 533 -13.86 27.15 5.82
N ALA A 534 -13.31 25.95 6.01
CA ALA A 534 -13.23 24.94 4.95
C ALA A 534 -14.63 24.51 4.49
N VAL A 535 -15.59 24.32 5.39
CA VAL A 535 -16.99 24.04 5.02
C VAL A 535 -17.58 25.17 4.17
N LEU A 536 -17.45 26.43 4.60
CA LEU A 536 -17.91 27.59 3.83
C LEU A 536 -17.27 27.65 2.46
N ALA A 537 -15.99 27.28 2.35
CA ALA A 537 -15.28 27.28 1.10
C ALA A 537 -15.81 26.23 0.11
N ILE A 538 -16.12 25.02 0.59
CA ILE A 538 -16.78 23.99 -0.23
C ILE A 538 -18.21 24.44 -0.62
N MET A 539 -18.94 25.08 0.30
CA MET A 539 -20.28 25.64 0.00
C MET A 539 -20.23 26.78 -1.01
N ALA A 540 -19.24 27.66 -0.94
CA ALA A 540 -19.02 28.76 -1.89
C ALA A 540 -18.76 28.27 -3.32
N ALA A 541 -18.38 27.01 -3.51
CA ALA A 541 -18.28 26.42 -4.84
C ALA A 541 -19.61 25.85 -5.37
N HIS A 542 -20.66 25.78 -4.55
CA HIS A 542 -21.93 25.14 -4.91
C HIS A 542 -22.69 25.90 -6.00
N SER A 543 -22.81 27.21 -5.86
CA SER A 543 -23.38 28.11 -6.88
C SER A 543 -22.73 29.47 -6.79
N LYS A 544 -22.90 30.28 -7.84
CA LYS A 544 -22.44 31.68 -7.81
C LYS A 544 -23.14 32.48 -6.72
N ASP A 545 -24.46 32.35 -6.59
CA ASP A 545 -25.24 33.11 -5.60
C ASP A 545 -24.79 32.83 -4.16
N VAL A 546 -24.50 31.56 -3.84
CA VAL A 546 -23.99 31.16 -2.52
C VAL A 546 -22.59 31.71 -2.26
N ARG A 547 -21.75 31.76 -3.31
CA ARG A 547 -20.41 32.35 -3.21
C ARG A 547 -20.48 33.84 -2.90
N ASP A 548 -21.29 34.56 -3.67
CA ASP A 548 -21.46 36.00 -3.54
C ASP A 548 -22.01 36.31 -2.14
N GLU A 549 -22.99 35.54 -1.66
CA GLU A 549 -23.52 35.66 -0.29
C GLU A 549 -22.42 35.48 0.78
N ILE A 550 -21.57 34.46 0.66
CA ILE A 550 -20.49 34.22 1.63
C ILE A 550 -19.44 35.32 1.58
N PHE A 551 -19.04 35.74 0.37
CA PHE A 551 -17.98 36.73 0.16
C PHE A 551 -18.40 38.14 0.60
N ASP A 552 -19.69 38.47 0.51
CA ASP A 552 -20.23 39.75 0.96
C ASP A 552 -20.30 39.86 2.50
N ARG A 553 -20.37 38.72 3.21
CA ARG A 553 -20.60 38.69 4.66
C ARG A 553 -19.32 38.53 5.49
N VAL A 554 -18.22 38.05 4.88
CA VAL A 554 -16.96 37.76 5.57
C VAL A 554 -15.78 38.12 4.68
N ASP A 555 -14.68 38.60 5.29
CA ASP A 555 -13.38 38.67 4.61
C ASP A 555 -12.83 37.24 4.41
N PHE A 556 -13.38 36.58 3.40
CA PHE A 556 -13.19 35.17 3.14
C PHE A 556 -11.72 34.81 2.87
N MET A 557 -10.94 35.75 2.30
CA MET A 557 -9.52 35.55 2.04
C MET A 557 -8.67 35.59 3.31
N MET A 558 -9.03 36.45 4.26
CA MET A 558 -8.42 36.48 5.60
C MET A 558 -8.74 35.21 6.37
N GLU A 559 -10.00 34.76 6.34
CA GLU A 559 -10.43 33.54 7.03
C GLU A 559 -9.78 32.28 6.43
N LEU A 560 -9.72 32.16 5.10
CA LEU A 560 -9.01 31.07 4.43
C LEU A 560 -7.54 31.01 4.82
N ARG A 561 -6.87 32.17 4.87
CA ARG A 561 -5.48 32.24 5.33
C ARG A 561 -5.34 31.74 6.76
N PHE A 562 -6.20 32.22 7.66
CA PHE A 562 -6.20 31.80 9.05
C PHE A 562 -6.38 30.28 9.16
N ALA A 563 -7.33 29.70 8.43
CA ALA A 563 -7.55 28.26 8.43
C ALA A 563 -6.32 27.46 7.95
N VAL A 564 -5.62 27.96 6.92
CA VAL A 564 -4.38 27.36 6.41
C VAL A 564 -3.24 27.45 7.42
N ASP A 565 -3.06 28.60 8.08
CA ASP A 565 -2.04 28.80 9.11
C ASP A 565 -2.28 27.82 10.28
N VAL A 566 -3.52 27.71 10.76
CA VAL A 566 -3.92 26.75 11.80
C VAL A 566 -3.66 25.30 11.36
N ALA A 567 -3.99 24.94 10.11
CA ALA A 567 -3.74 23.60 9.61
C ALA A 567 -2.24 23.25 9.59
N GLY A 568 -1.39 24.20 9.20
CA GLY A 568 0.07 24.03 9.22
C GLY A 568 0.62 23.85 10.64
N GLU A 569 0.18 24.69 11.58
CA GLU A 569 0.57 24.55 12.99
C GLU A 569 0.14 23.21 13.58
N ARG A 570 -1.08 22.76 13.27
CA ARG A 570 -1.59 21.46 13.74
C ARG A 570 -0.86 20.28 13.12
N ALA A 571 -0.48 20.37 11.85
CA ALA A 571 0.33 19.34 11.21
C ALA A 571 1.70 19.19 11.91
N ARG A 572 2.34 20.30 12.30
CA ARG A 572 3.65 20.27 13.01
C ARG A 572 3.55 19.85 14.48
N ALA A 573 2.49 20.26 15.16
CA ALA A 573 2.32 20.01 16.60
C ALA A 573 1.70 18.65 16.93
N ALA A 574 1.37 17.83 15.92
CA ALA A 574 0.68 16.55 16.12
C ALA A 574 1.64 15.44 16.59
N GLU A 575 1.61 15.15 17.89
CA GLU A 575 2.43 14.11 18.52
C GLU A 575 1.71 12.76 18.58
N THR A 576 0.38 12.76 18.74
CA THR A 576 -0.43 11.53 18.84
C THR A 576 -1.04 11.14 17.49
N LYS A 577 -1.32 9.85 17.31
CA LYS A 577 -2.00 9.34 16.09
C LYS A 577 -3.33 10.03 15.82
N GLU A 578 -4.06 10.37 16.86
CA GLU A 578 -5.37 11.04 16.75
C GLU A 578 -5.20 12.49 16.31
N GLN A 579 -4.23 13.22 16.89
CA GLN A 579 -3.88 14.57 16.45
C GLN A 579 -3.43 14.59 14.99
N GLN A 580 -2.64 13.61 14.56
CA GLN A 580 -2.21 13.47 13.17
C GLN A 580 -3.40 13.21 12.23
N ARG A 581 -4.35 12.35 12.62
CA ARG A 581 -5.59 12.12 11.85
C ARG A 581 -6.42 13.39 11.71
N GLN A 582 -6.61 14.14 12.79
CA GLN A 582 -7.37 15.38 12.77
C GLN A 582 -6.70 16.46 11.91
N ALA A 583 -5.37 16.62 12.03
CA ALA A 583 -4.61 17.55 11.20
C ALA A 583 -4.70 17.17 9.71
N ARG A 584 -4.58 15.88 9.37
CA ARG A 584 -4.73 15.37 8.00
C ARG A 584 -6.12 15.63 7.43
N ARG A 585 -7.18 15.38 8.19
CA ARG A 585 -8.57 15.67 7.77
C ARG A 585 -8.79 17.16 7.49
N LEU A 586 -8.29 18.05 8.36
CA LEU A 586 -8.36 19.49 8.13
C LEU A 586 -7.59 19.88 6.87
N CYS A 587 -6.36 19.38 6.69
CA CYS A 587 -5.56 19.64 5.50
C CYS A 587 -6.27 19.14 4.23
N ALA A 588 -6.84 17.94 4.25
CA ALA A 588 -7.60 17.38 3.13
C ALA A 588 -8.79 18.27 2.78
N GLY A 589 -9.60 18.66 3.78
CA GLY A 589 -10.75 19.55 3.57
C GLY A 589 -10.36 20.93 3.05
N LEU A 590 -9.23 21.50 3.49
CA LEU A 590 -8.72 22.77 2.95
C LEU A 590 -8.21 22.60 1.51
N TYR A 591 -7.43 21.56 1.21
CA TYR A 591 -7.00 21.31 -0.18
C TYR A 591 -8.19 21.05 -1.09
N GLU A 592 -9.21 20.32 -0.64
CA GLU A 592 -10.47 20.14 -1.37
C GLU A 592 -11.15 21.49 -1.62
N SER A 593 -11.32 22.29 -0.57
CA SER A 593 -11.89 23.64 -0.64
C SER A 593 -11.19 24.49 -1.70
N PHE A 594 -9.85 24.56 -1.64
CA PHE A 594 -9.05 25.28 -2.61
C PHE A 594 -9.15 24.67 -4.00
N ALA A 595 -9.13 23.35 -4.14
CA ALA A 595 -9.23 22.68 -5.44
C ALA A 595 -10.57 23.01 -6.13
N VAL A 596 -11.67 22.97 -5.39
CA VAL A 596 -12.99 23.25 -5.91
C VAL A 596 -13.14 24.75 -6.22
N LEU A 597 -12.69 25.65 -5.34
CA LEU A 597 -12.72 27.09 -5.61
C LEU A 597 -11.79 27.52 -6.76
N ALA A 598 -10.62 26.88 -6.88
CA ALA A 598 -9.66 27.10 -7.95
C ALA A 598 -10.20 26.72 -9.33
N MET A 599 -11.35 26.06 -9.43
CA MET A 599 -12.03 25.91 -10.71
C MET A 599 -12.44 27.28 -11.28
N HIS A 600 -12.76 28.25 -10.43
CA HIS A 600 -13.33 29.54 -10.83
C HIS A 600 -12.27 30.64 -10.99
N GLY A 601 -12.22 31.26 -12.16
CA GLY A 601 -11.28 32.34 -12.51
C GLY A 601 -11.39 33.58 -11.62
N GLU A 602 -12.60 33.90 -11.14
CA GLU A 602 -12.83 35.01 -10.22
C GLU A 602 -12.14 34.81 -8.87
N PHE A 603 -12.27 33.60 -8.29
CA PHE A 603 -11.56 33.24 -7.07
C PHE A 603 -10.05 33.27 -7.28
N LYS A 604 -9.56 32.75 -8.42
CA LYS A 604 -8.13 32.85 -8.79
C LYS A 604 -7.65 34.30 -8.83
N GLU A 605 -8.46 35.23 -9.36
CA GLU A 605 -8.10 36.64 -9.43
C GLU A 605 -7.96 37.26 -8.04
N GLN A 606 -8.94 37.05 -7.15
CA GLN A 606 -8.87 37.49 -5.75
C GLN A 606 -7.68 36.87 -5.01
N LEU A 607 -7.47 35.55 -5.14
CA LEU A 607 -6.35 34.84 -4.54
C LEU A 607 -5.01 35.32 -5.05
N SER A 608 -4.91 35.66 -6.34
CA SER A 608 -3.67 36.18 -6.92
C SER A 608 -3.23 37.51 -6.29
N VAL A 609 -4.17 38.32 -5.77
CA VAL A 609 -3.86 39.57 -5.07
C VAL A 609 -3.44 39.31 -3.62
N SER A 610 -3.97 38.25 -2.99
CA SER A 610 -3.65 37.89 -1.60
C SER A 610 -2.33 37.12 -1.46
N LYS A 611 -1.21 37.86 -1.49
CA LYS A 611 0.14 37.30 -1.26
C LYS A 611 0.27 36.54 0.06
N LYS A 612 -0.43 36.99 1.11
CA LYS A 612 -0.37 36.35 2.44
C LYS A 612 -1.03 34.97 2.43
N THR A 613 -2.19 34.83 1.79
CA THR A 613 -2.89 33.53 1.67
C THR A 613 -2.07 32.56 0.81
N LEU A 614 -1.48 33.02 -0.30
CA LEU A 614 -0.58 32.21 -1.12
C LEU A 614 0.68 31.76 -0.37
N GLY A 615 1.27 32.63 0.46
CA GLY A 615 2.42 32.28 1.30
C GLY A 615 2.09 31.25 2.37
N ALA A 616 0.91 31.35 3.00
CA ALA A 616 0.40 30.35 3.94
C ALA A 616 0.20 28.99 3.23
N LEU A 617 -0.43 28.99 2.05
CA LEU A 617 -0.65 27.77 1.26
C LEU A 617 0.67 27.12 0.82
N GLN A 618 1.66 27.92 0.43
CA GLN A 618 3.00 27.44 0.08
C GLN A 618 3.72 26.85 1.30
N THR A 619 3.51 27.42 2.49
CA THR A 619 4.03 26.87 3.76
C THR A 619 3.38 25.54 4.09
N LEU A 620 2.06 25.42 3.98
CA LEU A 620 1.34 24.16 4.17
C LEU A 620 1.75 23.10 3.13
N ALA A 621 2.08 23.51 1.91
CA ALA A 621 2.59 22.60 0.89
C ALA A 621 4.00 22.06 1.25
N LYS A 622 4.82 22.79 2.02
CA LYS A 622 6.16 22.35 2.42
C LYS A 622 6.17 21.31 3.54
N GLU A 623 5.10 21.17 4.31
CA GLU A 623 5.01 20.16 5.36
C GLU A 623 5.10 18.74 4.74
N GLU A 624 6.22 18.05 5.03
CA GLU A 624 6.64 16.83 4.32
C GLU A 624 5.74 15.62 4.64
N ASP A 625 5.17 15.55 5.84
CA ASP A 625 4.40 14.41 6.37
C ASP A 625 2.95 14.28 5.87
N LEU A 626 2.51 15.19 4.99
CA LEU A 626 1.15 15.17 4.43
C LEU A 626 1.05 14.39 3.10
N GLY A 627 2.18 14.07 2.46
CA GLY A 627 2.24 13.52 1.10
C GLY A 627 1.96 12.02 0.97
N GLU A 628 1.86 11.27 2.07
CA GLU A 628 1.59 9.83 2.05
C GLU A 628 0.09 9.50 2.04
N ASP A 629 -0.78 10.45 2.39
CA ASP A 629 -2.22 10.24 2.39
C ASP A 629 -2.77 10.33 0.94
N PRO A 630 -3.43 9.27 0.42
CA PRO A 630 -3.94 9.26 -0.94
C PRO A 630 -5.00 10.33 -1.22
N ALA A 631 -5.83 10.69 -0.22
CA ALA A 631 -6.87 11.69 -0.37
C ALA A 631 -6.27 13.10 -0.42
N ILE A 632 -5.33 13.41 0.47
CA ILE A 632 -4.59 14.68 0.44
C ILE A 632 -3.83 14.81 -0.88
N SER A 633 -3.19 13.74 -1.34
CA SER A 633 -2.46 13.74 -2.62
C SER A 633 -3.38 14.03 -3.81
N PHE A 634 -4.59 13.46 -3.82
CA PHE A 634 -5.59 13.74 -4.85
C PHE A 634 -6.04 15.20 -4.82
N TYR A 635 -6.43 15.74 -3.67
CA TYR A 635 -6.90 17.13 -3.56
C TYR A 635 -5.79 18.14 -3.84
N PHE A 636 -4.57 17.87 -3.39
CA PHE A 636 -3.41 18.69 -3.70
C PHE A 636 -3.12 18.71 -5.21
N ALA A 637 -3.08 17.54 -5.86
CA ALA A 637 -2.88 17.48 -7.31
C ALA A 637 -4.01 18.17 -8.09
N SER A 638 -5.27 18.03 -7.62
CA SER A 638 -6.44 18.71 -8.20
C SER A 638 -6.34 20.23 -8.07
N LEU A 639 -5.91 20.73 -6.91
CA LEU A 639 -5.65 22.15 -6.68
C LEU A 639 -4.60 22.69 -7.66
N ILE A 640 -3.44 22.04 -7.75
CA ILE A 640 -2.37 22.49 -8.64
C ILE A 640 -2.82 22.44 -10.10
N TYR A 641 -3.55 21.40 -10.49
CA TYR A 641 -4.12 21.28 -11.84
C TYR A 641 -5.05 22.46 -12.15
N ASN A 642 -6.00 22.75 -11.25
CA ASN A 642 -6.96 23.82 -11.44
C ASN A 642 -6.27 25.19 -11.47
N PHE A 643 -5.24 25.43 -10.66
CA PHE A 643 -4.43 26.64 -10.72
C PHE A 643 -3.66 26.80 -12.04
N CYS A 644 -3.06 25.72 -12.55
CA CYS A 644 -2.25 25.77 -13.77
C CYS A 644 -3.08 25.85 -15.06
N ARG A 645 -4.39 25.59 -14.99
CA ARG A 645 -5.30 25.58 -16.12
C ARG A 645 -5.97 26.95 -16.35
N SER A 646 -6.09 27.33 -17.61
CA SER A 646 -6.84 28.48 -18.11
C SER A 646 -8.04 28.07 -18.96
N ARG A 647 -8.87 29.04 -19.36
CA ARG A 647 -9.98 28.84 -20.31
C ARG A 647 -9.53 28.38 -21.70
N ASP A 648 -8.30 28.73 -22.10
CA ASP A 648 -7.75 28.44 -23.44
C ASP A 648 -7.03 27.09 -23.48
N ASP A 649 -6.68 26.53 -22.32
CA ASP A 649 -6.11 25.19 -22.23
C ASP A 649 -7.20 24.17 -22.58
N LYS A 650 -7.07 23.53 -23.75
CA LYS A 650 -8.00 22.49 -24.21
C LYS A 650 -8.07 21.36 -23.18
N VAL A 651 -9.25 21.16 -22.57
CA VAL A 651 -9.56 19.91 -21.87
C VAL A 651 -9.77 18.85 -22.94
N ARG A 652 -8.74 18.07 -23.25
CA ARG A 652 -8.94 16.84 -24.00
C ARG A 652 -9.58 15.82 -23.06
N MET A 653 -10.90 15.88 -22.91
CA MET A 653 -11.64 14.72 -22.43
C MET A 653 -11.43 13.61 -23.46
N LYS A 654 -10.54 12.66 -23.18
CA LYS A 654 -10.54 11.40 -23.91
C LYS A 654 -11.84 10.70 -23.53
N THR A 655 -12.71 10.53 -24.52
CA THR A 655 -13.81 9.55 -24.52
C THR A 655 -13.31 8.25 -23.87
N GLY A 656 -13.94 7.83 -22.78
CA GLY A 656 -13.51 6.67 -22.00
C GLY A 656 -13.19 6.93 -20.52
N ASN A 657 -13.63 8.06 -19.93
CA ASN A 657 -13.66 8.20 -18.48
C ASN A 657 -14.98 7.59 -17.96
N PRO A 658 -14.97 6.47 -17.23
CA PRO A 658 -16.19 5.72 -16.87
C PRO A 658 -17.12 6.42 -15.86
N MET A 659 -16.91 7.71 -15.58
CA MET A 659 -17.72 8.51 -14.65
C MET A 659 -18.74 9.42 -15.34
N ILE A 660 -18.75 9.51 -16.67
CA ILE A 660 -19.79 10.23 -17.43
C ILE A 660 -20.00 9.51 -18.77
N ASP A 661 -20.62 8.33 -18.76
CA ASP A 661 -21.13 7.69 -19.98
C ASP A 661 -22.56 7.21 -19.72
N GLU A 662 -23.55 8.07 -19.98
CA GLU A 662 -24.97 7.68 -20.15
C GLU A 662 -25.62 8.31 -21.38
N LEU A 663 -24.87 8.95 -22.28
CA LEU A 663 -25.40 9.43 -23.56
C LEU A 663 -24.53 8.90 -24.69
N SER A 664 -25.16 8.27 -25.67
CA SER A 664 -24.47 7.81 -26.87
C SER A 664 -23.86 9.01 -27.61
N GLY A 665 -22.79 8.79 -28.38
CA GLY A 665 -22.13 9.85 -29.14
C GLY A 665 -23.06 10.58 -30.14
N GLU A 666 -24.16 9.95 -30.55
CA GLU A 666 -25.20 10.55 -31.39
C GLU A 666 -26.15 11.45 -30.58
N ASP A 667 -26.51 11.06 -29.36
CA ASP A 667 -27.37 11.85 -28.47
C ASP A 667 -26.66 13.12 -27.98
N PHE A 668 -25.36 13.04 -27.71
CA PHE A 668 -24.56 14.21 -27.32
C PHE A 668 -24.48 15.25 -28.45
N LYS A 669 -24.30 14.78 -29.69
CA LYS A 669 -24.24 15.63 -30.88
C LYS A 669 -25.60 16.26 -31.20
N ALA A 670 -26.69 15.51 -31.06
CA ALA A 670 -28.04 16.03 -31.22
C ALA A 670 -28.38 17.11 -30.17
N LEU A 671 -27.89 16.95 -28.94
CA LEU A 671 -28.05 17.92 -27.86
C LEU A 671 -27.22 19.20 -28.10
N GLU A 672 -26.00 19.05 -28.60
CA GLU A 672 -25.12 20.17 -28.95
C GLU A 672 -25.66 20.98 -30.14
N ASP A 673 -26.14 20.30 -31.19
CA ASP A 673 -26.80 20.91 -32.34
C ASP A 673 -28.10 21.63 -31.95
N PHE A 674 -28.81 21.13 -30.94
CA PHE A 674 -30.01 21.77 -30.38
C PHE A 674 -29.67 23.08 -29.66
N TYR A 675 -28.62 23.10 -28.84
CA TYR A 675 -28.21 24.31 -28.12
C TYR A 675 -27.56 25.37 -29.03
N GLN A 676 -26.88 24.98 -30.10
CA GLN A 676 -26.32 25.93 -31.07
C GLN A 676 -27.40 26.73 -31.82
N ARG A 677 -28.61 26.18 -31.96
CA ARG A 677 -29.76 26.83 -32.61
C ARG A 677 -30.49 27.83 -31.72
N MET A 678 -30.18 27.91 -30.43
CA MET A 678 -30.74 28.92 -29.53
C MET A 678 -29.95 30.25 -29.62
N PRO A 679 -30.63 31.42 -29.48
CA PRO A 679 -29.98 32.71 -29.26
C PRO A 679 -28.97 32.63 -28.11
N ALA A 680 -27.83 33.32 -28.19
CA ALA A 680 -26.73 33.21 -27.20
C ALA A 680 -27.20 33.45 -25.75
N GLU A 681 -28.19 34.32 -25.57
CA GLU A 681 -28.78 34.69 -24.28
C GLU A 681 -29.79 33.67 -23.74
N ALA A 682 -30.30 32.76 -24.59
CA ALA A 682 -31.34 31.79 -24.27
C ALA A 682 -30.80 30.34 -24.16
N ARG A 683 -29.49 30.14 -24.36
CA ARG A 683 -28.85 28.84 -24.11
C ARG A 683 -28.88 28.57 -22.59
N PRO A 684 -29.44 27.45 -22.12
CA PRO A 684 -29.39 27.13 -20.71
C PRO A 684 -27.94 26.95 -20.28
N MET A 685 -27.45 27.79 -19.36
CA MET A 685 -26.19 27.54 -18.67
C MET A 685 -26.34 26.21 -17.93
N ARG A 686 -25.49 25.24 -18.24
CA ARG A 686 -25.44 23.99 -17.45
C ARG A 686 -25.10 24.38 -16.01
N ALA A 687 -25.72 23.72 -15.03
CA ALA A 687 -25.25 23.79 -13.65
C ALA A 687 -23.74 23.43 -13.65
N GLY A 688 -22.87 24.39 -13.32
CA GLY A 688 -21.43 24.18 -13.29
C GLY A 688 -20.64 24.50 -14.58
N GLU A 689 -21.03 25.49 -15.38
CA GLU A 689 -20.04 26.10 -16.31
C GLU A 689 -18.93 26.78 -15.50
N VAL A 690 -17.76 26.14 -15.49
CA VAL A 690 -16.54 26.60 -14.82
C VAL A 690 -15.72 27.44 -15.80
N ASP A 691 -15.71 28.76 -15.65
CA ASP A 691 -14.69 29.61 -16.30
C ASP A 691 -13.38 29.49 -15.50
N ALA A 692 -12.39 28.79 -16.07
CA ALA A 692 -11.06 28.63 -15.48
C ALA A 692 -10.25 29.93 -15.44
N GLY A 693 -10.77 31.03 -15.98
CA GLY A 693 -10.12 32.33 -16.00
C GLY A 693 -9.19 32.52 -17.20
N PRO A 694 -8.70 33.76 -17.42
CA PRO A 694 -7.85 34.08 -18.56
C PRO A 694 -6.44 33.47 -18.43
N PRO A 695 -5.71 33.23 -19.53
CA PRO A 695 -4.36 32.65 -19.53
C PRO A 695 -3.38 33.36 -18.58
N ARG A 696 -3.47 34.68 -18.47
CA ARG A 696 -2.64 35.49 -17.56
C ARG A 696 -2.66 34.99 -16.11
N LEU A 697 -3.81 34.48 -15.63
CA LEU A 697 -3.91 33.94 -14.27
C LEU A 697 -3.19 32.60 -14.19
N ALA A 698 -3.42 31.70 -15.15
CA ALA A 698 -2.73 30.41 -15.20
C ALA A 698 -1.21 30.57 -15.24
N THR A 699 -0.67 31.47 -16.07
CA THR A 699 0.77 31.78 -16.10
C THR A 699 1.28 32.25 -14.74
N ARG A 700 0.53 33.11 -14.05
CA ARG A 700 0.91 33.60 -12.72
C ARG A 700 0.95 32.47 -11.67
N PHE A 701 -0.01 31.55 -11.71
CA PHE A 701 -0.03 30.41 -10.81
C PHE A 701 1.01 29.33 -11.16
N ARG A 702 1.31 29.12 -12.45
CA ARG A 702 2.45 28.28 -12.88
C ARG A 702 3.76 28.81 -12.31
N SER A 703 4.00 30.12 -12.44
CA SER A 703 5.14 30.81 -11.83
C SER A 703 5.19 30.66 -10.31
N TRP A 704 4.03 30.72 -9.62
CA TRP A 704 3.95 30.45 -8.18
C TRP A 704 4.30 29.00 -7.83
N CYS A 705 3.87 28.02 -8.63
CA CYS A 705 4.21 26.61 -8.43
C CYS A 705 5.71 26.35 -8.56
N VAL A 706 6.39 27.06 -9.46
CA VAL A 706 7.84 26.94 -9.70
C VAL A 706 8.68 27.95 -8.90
N ASP A 707 8.09 28.67 -7.95
CA ASP A 707 8.83 29.62 -7.12
C ASP A 707 9.87 28.87 -6.26
N ARG A 708 11.12 29.35 -6.30
CA ARG A 708 12.29 28.60 -5.81
C ARG A 708 12.30 28.52 -4.29
N GLY A 709 12.46 27.31 -3.76
CA GLY A 709 12.44 27.07 -2.32
C GLY A 709 13.81 27.13 -1.62
N ASP A 710 14.90 26.88 -2.35
CA ASP A 710 16.23 26.62 -1.75
C ASP A 710 17.42 26.91 -2.69
N ALA A 711 18.64 26.68 -2.20
CA ALA A 711 19.89 26.82 -2.95
C ALA A 711 20.07 25.78 -4.07
N THR A 712 19.27 24.71 -4.10
CA THR A 712 19.34 23.64 -5.12
C THR A 712 18.53 23.97 -6.38
N GLY A 713 17.64 24.97 -6.29
CA GLY A 713 16.78 25.41 -7.39
C GLY A 713 15.51 24.57 -7.54
N ALA A 714 15.18 23.71 -6.57
CA ALA A 714 13.95 22.94 -6.56
C ALA A 714 12.76 23.77 -6.05
N ALA A 715 11.58 23.52 -6.62
CA ALA A 715 10.34 24.13 -6.20
C ALA A 715 9.59 23.15 -5.26
N PRO A 716 9.34 23.52 -4.00
CA PRO A 716 8.72 22.64 -3.01
C PRO A 716 7.34 22.11 -3.42
N ILE A 717 6.55 22.95 -4.11
CA ILE A 717 5.23 22.56 -4.63
C ILE A 717 5.37 21.47 -5.70
N VAL A 718 6.29 21.64 -6.64
CA VAL A 718 6.55 20.65 -7.70
C VAL A 718 7.12 19.36 -7.12
N ALA A 719 8.02 19.46 -6.14
CA ALA A 719 8.57 18.28 -5.46
C ALA A 719 7.47 17.48 -4.74
N LYS A 720 6.54 18.16 -4.04
CA LYS A 720 5.38 17.51 -3.43
C LYS A 720 4.45 16.89 -4.48
N LEU A 721 4.17 17.60 -5.56
CA LEU A 721 3.37 17.10 -6.68
C LEU A 721 3.97 15.80 -7.26
N CYS A 722 5.30 15.75 -7.40
CA CYS A 722 6.00 14.55 -7.86
C CYS A 722 5.85 13.36 -6.91
N ARG A 723 5.86 13.59 -5.59
CA ARG A 723 5.60 12.54 -4.58
C ARG A 723 4.16 12.01 -4.63
N CYS A 724 3.18 12.85 -4.94
CA CYS A 724 1.78 12.44 -5.11
C CYS A 724 1.57 11.42 -6.24
N ALA A 725 2.53 11.25 -7.16
CA ALA A 725 2.47 10.23 -8.20
C ALA A 725 2.48 8.78 -7.67
N ALA A 726 2.85 8.55 -6.40
CA ALA A 726 2.70 7.25 -5.74
C ALA A 726 1.24 6.90 -5.39
N GLY A 727 0.31 7.86 -5.50
CA GLY A 727 -1.09 7.71 -5.12
C GLY A 727 -1.96 6.94 -6.11
N SER A 728 -3.27 7.20 -6.05
CA SER A 728 -4.29 6.53 -6.88
C SER A 728 -4.09 6.77 -8.38
N LEU A 729 -4.73 5.94 -9.21
CA LEU A 729 -4.76 6.12 -10.68
C LEU A 729 -5.20 7.54 -11.08
N GLN A 730 -6.22 8.07 -10.41
CA GLN A 730 -6.74 9.42 -10.67
C GLN A 730 -5.73 10.50 -10.28
N THR A 731 -5.04 10.33 -9.15
CA THR A 731 -3.97 11.22 -8.71
C THR A 731 -2.82 11.24 -9.72
N LYS A 732 -2.42 10.08 -10.24
CA LYS A 732 -1.36 9.95 -11.27
C LYS A 732 -1.69 10.73 -12.54
N VAL A 733 -2.94 10.66 -12.99
CA VAL A 733 -3.42 11.42 -14.16
C VAL A 733 -3.34 12.93 -13.91
N LEU A 734 -3.80 13.41 -12.75
CA LEU A 734 -3.72 14.83 -12.40
C LEU A 734 -2.27 15.33 -12.31
N VAL A 735 -1.38 14.54 -11.71
CA VAL A 735 0.06 14.87 -11.62
C VAL A 735 0.68 14.99 -13.01
N ALA A 736 0.39 14.04 -13.91
CA ALA A 736 0.85 14.08 -15.30
C ALA A 736 0.40 15.37 -16.01
N ASP A 737 -0.89 15.72 -15.89
CA ASP A 737 -1.42 16.94 -16.50
C ASP A 737 -0.82 18.23 -15.91
N CYS A 738 -0.61 18.27 -14.59
CA CYS A 738 0.06 19.39 -13.94
C CYS A 738 1.47 19.59 -14.49
N LEU A 739 2.28 18.53 -14.54
CA LEU A 739 3.65 18.60 -15.05
C LEU A 739 3.68 19.00 -16.54
N ARG A 740 2.72 18.53 -17.34
CA ARG A 740 2.57 18.97 -18.74
C ARG A 740 2.30 20.47 -18.86
N LEU A 741 1.40 21.01 -18.04
CA LEU A 741 1.08 22.44 -18.03
C LEU A 741 2.26 23.30 -17.54
N LEU A 742 3.00 22.82 -16.54
CA LEU A 742 4.20 23.50 -16.03
C LEU A 742 5.36 23.46 -17.03
N CYS A 743 5.51 22.37 -17.80
CA CYS A 743 6.54 22.25 -18.82
C CYS A 743 6.25 23.01 -20.12
N ALA A 744 5.06 23.62 -20.25
CA ALA A 744 4.69 24.41 -21.43
C ALA A 744 5.67 25.58 -21.64
N ASP A 745 6.00 26.30 -20.55
CA ASP A 745 6.93 27.42 -20.57
C ASP A 745 8.38 26.94 -20.42
N GLN A 746 9.27 27.41 -21.30
CA GLN A 746 10.66 26.93 -21.35
C GLN A 746 11.44 27.25 -20.07
N SER A 747 11.20 28.42 -19.46
CA SER A 747 11.87 28.87 -18.23
C SER A 747 11.64 27.96 -17.03
N ASP A 748 10.51 27.25 -17.02
CA ASP A 748 10.02 26.52 -15.87
C ASP A 748 10.56 25.07 -15.86
N ARG A 749 10.95 24.56 -17.03
CA ARG A 749 11.47 23.20 -17.24
C ARG A 749 12.68 22.88 -16.36
N LYS A 750 13.61 23.82 -16.19
CA LYS A 750 14.79 23.67 -15.30
C LYS A 750 14.38 23.37 -13.86
N ILE A 751 13.37 24.10 -13.37
CA ILE A 751 12.89 24.01 -11.99
C ILE A 751 12.08 22.72 -11.79
N VAL A 752 11.23 22.38 -12.76
CA VAL A 752 10.47 21.12 -12.76
C VAL A 752 11.42 19.92 -12.78
N ALA A 753 12.45 19.95 -13.61
CA ALA A 753 13.48 18.91 -13.65
C ALA A 753 14.24 18.80 -12.33
N ALA A 754 14.65 19.93 -11.73
CA ALA A 754 15.33 19.95 -10.44
C ALA A 754 14.48 19.38 -9.28
N SER A 755 13.16 19.46 -9.41
CA SER A 755 12.18 19.00 -8.41
C SER A 755 11.78 17.52 -8.57
N GLY A 756 12.40 16.78 -9.49
CA GLY A 756 12.11 15.36 -9.75
C GLY A 756 11.13 15.08 -10.89
N GLY A 757 10.71 16.12 -11.64
CA GLY A 757 9.72 15.99 -12.71
C GLY A 757 10.10 15.00 -13.82
N ILE A 758 11.40 14.84 -14.13
CA ILE A 758 11.90 13.84 -15.09
C ILE A 758 11.55 12.42 -14.64
N ARG A 759 11.87 12.08 -13.39
CA ARG A 759 11.61 10.74 -12.84
C ARG A 759 10.11 10.46 -12.80
N THR A 760 9.31 11.44 -12.40
CA THR A 760 7.86 11.30 -12.32
C THR A 760 7.22 11.15 -13.70
N LEU A 761 7.57 11.99 -14.68
CA LEU A 761 7.03 11.86 -16.05
C LEU A 761 7.46 10.55 -16.71
N LEU A 762 8.68 10.09 -16.48
CA LEU A 762 9.11 8.75 -16.89
C LEU A 762 8.21 7.67 -16.28
N ALA A 763 8.05 7.65 -14.96
CA ALA A 763 7.24 6.66 -14.26
C ALA A 763 5.78 6.64 -14.73
N LEU A 764 5.25 7.79 -15.19
CA LEU A 764 3.88 7.95 -15.67
C LEU A 764 3.72 7.78 -17.19
N SER A 765 4.80 7.53 -17.93
CA SER A 765 4.80 7.55 -19.40
C SER A 765 3.98 6.43 -20.05
N ASN A 766 3.66 5.34 -19.33
CA ASN A 766 2.71 4.32 -19.79
C ASN A 766 1.24 4.75 -19.69
N MET A 767 0.93 5.81 -18.93
CA MET A 767 -0.45 6.17 -18.59
C MET A 767 -1.11 7.00 -19.69
N GLN A 768 -0.36 7.94 -20.28
CA GLN A 768 -0.87 8.89 -21.26
C GLN A 768 0.20 9.27 -22.29
N GLN A 769 -0.19 9.30 -23.57
CA GLN A 769 0.68 9.75 -24.66
C GLN A 769 1.22 11.18 -24.46
N ASP A 770 0.42 12.05 -23.83
CA ASP A 770 0.76 13.47 -23.59
C ASP A 770 1.92 13.63 -22.57
N VAL A 771 2.14 12.64 -21.70
CA VAL A 771 3.27 12.59 -20.75
C VAL A 771 4.60 12.46 -21.50
N ARG A 772 4.62 11.69 -22.59
CA ARG A 772 5.79 11.53 -23.44
C ARG A 772 6.20 12.85 -24.09
N GLU A 773 5.23 13.61 -24.61
CA GLU A 773 5.48 14.92 -25.21
C GLU A 773 6.02 15.92 -24.19
N ALA A 774 5.44 15.93 -22.98
CA ALA A 774 5.93 16.75 -21.87
C ALA A 774 7.38 16.39 -21.50
N LEU A 775 7.71 15.10 -21.45
CA LEU A 775 9.07 14.63 -21.17
C LEU A 775 10.06 15.09 -22.24
N CYS A 776 9.72 14.94 -23.54
CA CYS A 776 10.58 15.38 -24.64
C CYS A 776 10.77 16.90 -24.63
N ASN A 777 9.69 17.67 -24.41
CA ASN A 777 9.77 19.13 -24.30
C ASN A 777 10.67 19.57 -23.15
N MET A 778 10.60 18.87 -22.01
CA MET A 778 11.46 19.13 -20.86
C MET A 778 12.93 18.85 -21.17
N THR A 779 13.25 17.76 -21.87
CA THR A 779 14.65 17.44 -22.24
C THR A 779 15.23 18.33 -23.32
N MET A 780 14.41 19.04 -24.11
CA MET A 780 14.89 20.03 -25.08
C MET A 780 15.42 21.33 -24.44
N ALA A 781 15.22 21.55 -23.14
CA ALA A 781 15.72 22.76 -22.48
C ALA A 781 17.23 22.65 -22.21
N GLU A 782 18.01 23.64 -22.66
CA GLU A 782 19.46 23.69 -22.51
C GLU A 782 19.89 23.57 -21.04
N GLU A 783 19.14 24.19 -20.12
CA GLU A 783 19.43 24.14 -18.69
C GLU A 783 19.16 22.77 -18.05
N VAL A 784 18.32 21.95 -18.69
CA VAL A 784 18.13 20.55 -18.31
C VAL A 784 19.31 19.73 -18.80
N ALA A 785 19.79 19.94 -20.02
CA ALA A 785 21.01 19.31 -20.53
C ALA A 785 22.24 19.64 -19.66
N GLU A 786 22.42 20.90 -19.25
CA GLU A 786 23.45 21.34 -18.29
C GLU A 786 23.41 20.51 -16.99
N ARG A 787 22.21 20.15 -16.50
CA ARG A 787 22.07 19.34 -15.28
C ARG A 787 22.64 17.94 -15.46
N PHE A 788 22.46 17.34 -16.64
CA PHE A 788 23.03 16.04 -16.98
C PHE A 788 24.55 16.13 -17.16
N ALA A 789 25.04 17.16 -17.87
CA ALA A 789 26.46 17.43 -18.06
C ALA A 789 27.21 17.59 -16.72
N LEU A 790 26.62 18.33 -15.76
CA LEU A 790 27.18 18.53 -14.42
C LEU A 790 27.06 17.30 -13.50
N GLY A 791 26.57 16.16 -13.98
CA GLY A 791 26.43 14.92 -13.20
C GLY A 791 25.35 14.96 -12.11
N ARG A 792 24.41 15.93 -12.16
CA ARG A 792 23.36 16.09 -11.14
C ARG A 792 22.10 15.25 -11.42
N ALA A 793 22.14 14.38 -12.42
CA ALA A 793 21.02 13.58 -12.89
C ALA A 793 21.39 12.11 -13.20
N GLU A 794 22.36 11.54 -12.47
CA GLU A 794 22.80 10.14 -12.69
C GLU A 794 21.69 9.11 -12.47
N ASN A 795 20.84 9.32 -11.45
CA ASN A 795 19.72 8.42 -11.18
C ASN A 795 18.69 8.44 -12.32
N GLU A 796 18.45 9.59 -12.93
CA GLU A 796 17.59 9.75 -14.10
C GLU A 796 18.13 8.96 -15.30
N LEU A 797 19.45 8.99 -15.55
CA LEU A 797 20.08 8.19 -16.61
C LEU A 797 19.90 6.69 -16.40
N ASN A 798 20.05 6.21 -15.15
CA ASN A 798 19.79 4.81 -14.82
C ASN A 798 18.33 4.41 -15.12
N ILE A 799 17.37 5.28 -14.77
CA ILE A 799 15.93 5.05 -15.05
C ILE A 799 15.66 5.05 -16.56
N PHE A 800 16.23 6.00 -17.30
CA PHE A 800 16.12 6.04 -18.76
C PHE A 800 16.63 4.73 -19.38
N GLY A 801 17.82 4.26 -18.97
CA GLY A 801 18.39 3.00 -19.42
C GLY A 801 17.49 1.80 -19.18
N ALA A 802 16.93 1.68 -17.97
CA ALA A 802 15.98 0.62 -17.64
C ALA A 802 14.70 0.69 -18.49
N PHE A 803 14.24 1.88 -18.85
CA PHE A 803 13.01 2.05 -19.63
C PHE A 803 13.22 1.86 -21.13
N CYS A 804 14.43 2.02 -21.66
CA CYS A 804 14.78 1.62 -23.03
C CYS A 804 14.60 0.12 -23.28
N THR A 805 14.61 -0.71 -22.23
CA THR A 805 14.36 -2.15 -22.29
C THR A 805 12.97 -2.54 -21.75
N SER A 806 12.07 -1.58 -21.55
CA SER A 806 10.71 -1.85 -21.08
C SER A 806 9.88 -2.56 -22.16
N GLU A 807 9.07 -3.53 -21.75
CA GLU A 807 8.07 -4.18 -22.63
C GLU A 807 6.90 -3.23 -22.97
N LEU A 808 6.74 -2.13 -22.22
CA LEU A 808 5.70 -1.14 -22.48
C LEU A 808 6.17 -0.14 -23.54
N GLU A 809 5.60 -0.25 -24.75
CA GLU A 809 5.97 0.55 -25.93
C GLU A 809 6.02 2.05 -25.66
N LEU A 810 5.06 2.58 -24.89
CA LEU A 810 4.99 4.01 -24.56
C LEU A 810 6.16 4.46 -23.67
N GLN A 811 6.59 3.63 -22.71
CA GLN A 811 7.74 3.92 -21.86
C GLN A 811 9.04 3.84 -22.64
N GLN A 812 9.18 2.80 -23.46
CA GLN A 812 10.34 2.61 -24.33
C GLN A 812 10.50 3.78 -25.31
N SER A 813 9.39 4.19 -25.94
CA SER A 813 9.33 5.35 -26.85
C SER A 813 9.67 6.67 -26.16
N ALA A 814 9.22 6.85 -24.91
CA ALA A 814 9.49 8.05 -24.13
C ALA A 814 10.96 8.15 -23.70
N ALA A 815 11.53 7.06 -23.19
CA ALA A 815 12.91 7.01 -22.75
C ALA A 815 13.89 7.22 -23.91
N THR A 816 13.71 6.50 -25.02
CA THR A 816 14.57 6.65 -26.21
C THR A 816 14.45 8.03 -26.85
N GLY A 817 13.26 8.64 -26.87
CA GLY A 817 13.07 10.00 -27.38
C GLY A 817 13.77 11.07 -26.56
N ALA A 818 13.64 11.00 -25.23
CA ALA A 818 14.34 11.90 -24.33
C ALA A 818 15.87 11.74 -24.43
N LEU A 819 16.38 10.51 -24.50
CA LEU A 819 17.81 10.26 -24.66
C LEU A 819 18.35 10.72 -26.00
N ALA A 820 17.59 10.59 -27.09
CA ALA A 820 17.99 11.10 -28.40
C ALA A 820 18.19 12.62 -28.40
N ILE A 821 17.29 13.35 -27.71
CA ILE A 821 17.39 14.80 -27.54
C ILE A 821 18.62 15.15 -26.70
N LEU A 822 18.80 14.48 -25.55
CA LEU A 822 19.92 14.75 -24.63
C LEU A 822 21.29 14.41 -25.25
N ALA A 823 21.37 13.31 -26.00
CA ALA A 823 22.58 12.88 -26.69
C ALA A 823 23.07 13.87 -27.75
N GLY A 824 22.22 14.80 -28.21
CA GLY A 824 22.64 15.88 -29.11
C GLY A 824 23.61 16.89 -28.48
N HIS A 825 23.79 16.85 -27.16
CA HIS A 825 24.76 17.68 -26.43
C HIS A 825 25.99 16.85 -26.04
N ASP A 826 27.17 17.20 -26.55
CA ASP A 826 28.41 16.40 -26.40
C ASP A 826 28.73 16.05 -24.94
N GLU A 827 28.64 17.01 -24.01
CA GLU A 827 28.96 16.77 -22.60
C GLU A 827 28.03 15.74 -21.96
N VAL A 828 26.73 15.75 -22.28
CA VAL A 828 25.78 14.76 -21.73
C VAL A 828 25.82 13.46 -22.53
N ALA A 829 26.20 13.46 -23.80
CA ALA A 829 26.49 12.24 -24.55
C ALA A 829 27.62 11.42 -23.88
N VAL A 830 28.67 12.08 -23.39
CA VAL A 830 29.73 11.45 -22.58
C VAL A 830 29.15 10.83 -21.31
N ARG A 831 28.28 11.55 -20.60
CA ARG A 831 27.63 11.04 -19.38
C ARG A 831 26.70 9.86 -19.65
N ILE A 832 25.96 9.88 -20.76
CA ILE A 832 25.12 8.75 -21.20
C ILE A 832 26.01 7.52 -21.48
N ALA A 833 27.15 7.71 -22.14
CA ALA A 833 28.10 6.64 -22.43
C ALA A 833 28.77 6.04 -21.17
N GLU A 834 29.07 6.87 -20.17
CA GLU A 834 29.63 6.44 -18.88
C GLU A 834 28.60 5.70 -18.01
N CYS A 835 27.31 6.00 -18.17
CA CYS A 835 26.24 5.29 -17.50
C CYS A 835 25.99 3.92 -18.15
N GLN A 836 26.56 2.86 -17.56
CA GLN A 836 26.47 1.50 -18.09
C GLN A 836 25.03 1.04 -18.38
N GLN A 837 24.10 1.30 -17.45
CA GLN A 837 22.69 0.94 -17.62
C GLN A 837 22.04 1.68 -18.80
N CYS A 838 22.36 2.96 -18.99
CA CYS A 838 21.81 3.79 -20.06
C CYS A 838 22.32 3.38 -21.44
N LEU A 839 23.64 3.20 -21.56
CA LEU A 839 24.25 2.77 -22.81
C LEU A 839 23.77 1.37 -23.21
N GLN A 840 23.75 0.41 -22.28
CA GLN A 840 23.25 -0.94 -22.56
C GLN A 840 21.77 -0.92 -22.98
N GLY A 841 20.94 -0.11 -22.31
CA GLY A 841 19.53 0.03 -22.68
C GLY A 841 19.32 0.60 -24.09
N LEU A 842 20.11 1.61 -24.50
CA LEU A 842 20.06 2.15 -25.86
C LEU A 842 20.53 1.13 -26.91
N LEU A 843 21.63 0.43 -26.64
CA LEU A 843 22.14 -0.60 -27.56
C LEU A 843 21.14 -1.74 -27.73
N HIS A 844 20.46 -2.16 -26.65
CA HIS A 844 19.38 -3.13 -26.71
C HIS A 844 18.18 -2.60 -27.54
N ALA A 845 17.81 -1.33 -27.36
CA ALA A 845 16.75 -0.73 -28.16
C ALA A 845 17.08 -0.69 -29.66
N VAL A 846 18.36 -0.52 -30.03
CA VAL A 846 18.83 -0.60 -31.43
C VAL A 846 18.81 -2.03 -31.96
N LEU A 847 19.20 -3.03 -31.14
CA LEU A 847 19.29 -4.42 -31.58
C LEU A 847 17.95 -5.14 -31.69
N ASP A 848 17.05 -4.90 -30.72
CA ASP A 848 15.92 -5.79 -30.45
C ASP A 848 14.55 -5.10 -30.51
N SER A 849 14.48 -3.78 -30.75
CA SER A 849 13.17 -3.11 -30.93
C SER A 849 12.69 -3.23 -32.37
N ASP A 850 11.42 -3.60 -32.54
CA ASP A 850 10.73 -3.62 -33.84
C ASP A 850 9.74 -2.44 -34.00
N LEU A 851 9.82 -1.45 -33.11
CA LEU A 851 8.97 -0.26 -33.16
C LEU A 851 9.68 0.84 -33.96
N PRO A 852 9.17 1.26 -35.14
CA PRO A 852 9.87 2.22 -36.00
C PRO A 852 10.22 3.54 -35.30
N ALA A 853 9.34 4.01 -34.40
CA ALA A 853 9.56 5.22 -33.63
C ALA A 853 10.66 5.08 -32.56
N VAL A 854 10.89 3.87 -32.02
CA VAL A 854 11.96 3.59 -31.06
C VAL A 854 13.28 3.41 -31.80
N GLU A 855 13.28 2.66 -32.92
CA GLU A 855 14.45 2.43 -33.76
C GLU A 855 15.14 3.73 -34.17
N ILE A 856 14.42 4.66 -34.81
CA ILE A 856 14.99 5.94 -35.26
C ILE A 856 15.58 6.76 -34.10
N ARG A 857 14.93 6.76 -32.94
CA ARG A 857 15.39 7.52 -31.76
C ARG A 857 16.60 6.88 -31.13
N ALA A 858 16.61 5.56 -30.99
CA ALA A 858 17.73 4.83 -30.42
C ALA A 858 18.96 4.93 -31.33
N VAL A 859 18.80 4.77 -32.65
CA VAL A 859 19.88 4.95 -33.64
C VAL A 859 20.39 6.39 -33.60
N SER A 860 19.50 7.38 -33.64
CA SER A 860 19.89 8.80 -33.52
C SER A 860 20.69 9.06 -32.24
N ALA A 861 20.27 8.52 -31.10
CA ALA A 861 20.97 8.70 -29.83
C ALA A 861 22.38 8.11 -29.87
N VAL A 862 22.53 6.85 -30.33
CA VAL A 862 23.85 6.20 -30.35
C VAL A 862 24.78 6.80 -31.40
N VAL A 863 24.26 7.30 -32.52
CA VAL A 863 25.05 8.03 -33.52
C VAL A 863 25.57 9.34 -32.93
N SER A 864 24.72 10.13 -32.27
CA SER A 864 25.16 11.34 -31.56
C SER A 864 26.22 11.03 -30.50
N ILE A 865 26.02 9.96 -29.71
CA ILE A 865 27.02 9.52 -28.73
C ILE A 865 28.34 9.10 -29.40
N ARG A 866 28.31 8.40 -30.54
CA ARG A 866 29.53 7.99 -31.23
C ARG A 866 30.32 9.19 -31.74
N ARG A 867 29.62 10.20 -32.25
CA ARG A 867 30.18 11.44 -32.85
C ARG A 867 30.69 12.44 -31.80
N ALA A 868 30.19 12.39 -30.57
CA ALA A 868 30.57 13.33 -29.52
C ALA A 868 32.08 13.32 -29.19
N GLU A 869 32.59 14.51 -28.86
CA GLU A 869 33.96 14.70 -28.38
C GLU A 869 34.13 14.12 -26.96
N GLY A 870 35.27 13.49 -26.66
CA GLY A 870 35.56 12.93 -25.32
C GLY A 870 35.09 11.48 -25.09
N ILE A 871 34.43 10.85 -26.06
CA ILE A 871 33.95 9.46 -25.95
C ILE A 871 35.08 8.45 -26.12
N SER A 872 35.05 7.38 -25.30
CA SER A 872 36.06 6.33 -25.34
C SER A 872 36.06 5.54 -26.66
N ALA A 873 37.24 5.09 -27.10
CA ALA A 873 37.38 4.25 -28.29
C ALA A 873 36.70 2.87 -28.14
N GLU A 874 36.47 2.42 -26.90
CA GLU A 874 35.72 1.19 -26.61
C GLU A 874 34.23 1.39 -26.87
N THR A 875 33.65 2.49 -26.37
CA THR A 875 32.26 2.86 -26.61
C THR A 875 31.98 3.04 -28.10
N ARG A 876 32.84 3.75 -28.83
CA ARG A 876 32.69 3.91 -30.30
C ARG A 876 32.67 2.58 -31.05
N ARG A 877 33.54 1.64 -30.65
CA ARG A 877 33.58 0.29 -31.23
C ARG A 877 32.34 -0.53 -30.87
N ALA A 878 31.84 -0.42 -29.64
CA ALA A 878 30.63 -1.11 -29.21
C ALA A 878 29.40 -0.64 -30.02
N ILE A 879 29.21 0.67 -30.17
CA ILE A 879 28.10 1.24 -30.97
C ILE A 879 28.21 0.79 -32.43
N PHE A 880 29.40 0.88 -33.03
CA PHE A 880 29.62 0.46 -34.42
C PHE A 880 29.32 -1.04 -34.62
N SER A 881 29.77 -1.90 -33.70
CA SER A 881 29.51 -3.34 -33.75
C SER A 881 28.01 -3.65 -33.69
N VAL A 882 27.26 -2.94 -32.85
CA VAL A 882 25.82 -3.14 -32.68
C VAL A 882 25.04 -2.71 -33.91
N LEU A 883 25.37 -1.55 -34.51
CA LEU A 883 24.74 -1.09 -35.75
C LEU A 883 25.00 -2.08 -36.90
N GLN A 884 26.25 -2.56 -37.03
CA GLN A 884 26.62 -3.55 -38.03
C GLN A 884 25.89 -4.89 -37.81
N GLU A 885 25.74 -5.31 -36.56
CA GLU A 885 25.00 -6.51 -36.19
C GLU A 885 23.51 -6.40 -36.57
N ARG A 886 22.82 -5.30 -36.24
CA ARG A 886 21.40 -5.11 -36.60
C ARG A 886 21.19 -5.08 -38.12
N LEU A 887 22.04 -4.36 -38.86
CA LEU A 887 22.00 -4.34 -40.32
C LEU A 887 22.20 -5.74 -40.92
N SER A 888 23.05 -6.57 -40.32
CA SER A 888 23.24 -7.96 -40.79
C SER A 888 22.05 -8.89 -40.48
N ARG A 889 21.19 -8.53 -39.52
CA ARG A 889 20.05 -9.32 -39.03
C ARG A 889 18.71 -8.98 -39.69
N GLY A 890 18.70 -8.14 -40.72
CA GLY A 890 17.48 -7.75 -41.44
C GLY A 890 17.24 -6.24 -41.47
N GLY A 891 18.07 -5.44 -40.79
CA GLY A 891 17.97 -3.98 -40.81
C GLY A 891 16.94 -3.43 -39.82
N PHE A 892 16.38 -2.27 -40.14
CA PHE A 892 15.38 -1.57 -39.35
C PHE A 892 14.06 -1.49 -40.11
N GLU A 893 12.93 -1.53 -39.39
CA GLU A 893 11.61 -1.29 -39.96
C GLU A 893 11.42 0.20 -40.32
N SER A 894 12.07 1.09 -39.57
CA SER A 894 12.17 2.51 -39.92
C SER A 894 13.21 2.75 -41.03
N LEU A 895 12.74 3.24 -42.18
CA LEU A 895 13.60 3.65 -43.30
C LEU A 895 14.63 4.71 -42.88
N ASP A 896 14.21 5.71 -42.10
CA ASP A 896 15.11 6.76 -41.61
C ASP A 896 16.21 6.18 -40.70
N ALA A 897 15.87 5.16 -39.87
CA ALA A 897 16.83 4.53 -38.98
C ALA A 897 17.84 3.68 -39.78
N GLN A 898 17.35 3.00 -40.81
CA GLN A 898 18.16 2.23 -41.76
C GLN A 898 19.17 3.14 -42.47
N GLU A 899 18.72 4.25 -43.06
CA GLU A 899 19.58 5.19 -43.77
C GLU A 899 20.66 5.78 -42.84
N LEU A 900 20.27 6.20 -41.64
CA LEU A 900 21.18 6.80 -40.66
C LEU A 900 22.24 5.78 -40.18
N ALA A 901 21.85 4.53 -39.95
CA ALA A 901 22.78 3.48 -39.56
C ALA A 901 23.76 3.13 -40.70
N GLU A 902 23.28 3.01 -41.94
CA GLU A 902 24.12 2.73 -43.10
C GLU A 902 25.11 3.86 -43.39
N GLU A 903 24.69 5.12 -43.26
CA GLU A 903 25.56 6.29 -43.37
C GLU A 903 26.67 6.24 -42.32
N GLU A 904 26.34 6.00 -41.05
CA GLU A 904 27.32 5.94 -39.97
C GLU A 904 28.35 4.81 -40.15
N ILE A 905 27.92 3.66 -40.69
CA ILE A 905 28.83 2.54 -41.02
C ILE A 905 29.75 2.93 -42.18
N ARG A 906 29.23 3.61 -43.20
CA ARG A 906 30.00 4.05 -44.38
C ARG A 906 31.02 5.14 -44.05
N GLU A 907 30.68 6.06 -43.18
CA GLU A 907 31.60 7.10 -42.70
C GLU A 907 32.63 6.57 -41.69
N GLY A 908 32.31 5.46 -41.00
CA GLY A 908 33.18 4.83 -40.01
C GLY A 908 34.16 3.78 -40.53
N SER A 909 33.95 3.27 -41.75
CA SER A 909 34.84 2.35 -42.48
C SER A 909 35.90 3.10 -43.27
#